data_AF-A0A5K7YAE4-F1
#
_entry.id   AF-A0A5K7YAE4-F1
#
_cell.length_a   1.000
_cell.length_b   1.000
_cell.length_c   1.000
_cell.angle_alpha   90.00
_cell.angle_beta   90.00
_cell.angle_gamma   90.00
#
_symmetry.space_group_name_H-M   'P 1'
#
loop_
_entity.id
_entity.type
_entity.pdbx_description
1 polymer ?
#
loop_
_entity_poly.entity_id
_entity_poly.type
_entity_poly.pdbx_seq_one_letter_code
_entity_poly.pdbx_strand_id
1 'polypeptide(L)'
;MEALINELELNRDKAYLVEPRVIGLPKRALNLVLSKNIENSYDAIRFILYELASESGVGPKTVNESALASKEFVEKINSLSLELVKSLNDPRETFFAASDGNIVECFPALVTLYSEKGIKNSDNRMLDILVKRFGLMDSKQYTLEEIGTFYDVTRERIRQVEAKGIKELKGILKGEIQPKKWKICEKLVDNFNAFESEISEYSPIISEEVVKSTLSRNFGSSLDVSYLSLLLEVLGYRKVPTAVPGFRGTIKDSWCSQDNYSKEEIELMFMALNSVFDYTEGLSTFDVIILAKKFSKKRVNKSIENDSLEVALQSVLEFEKVSDIVRVKISYLRSAADKAFRVLDSVKQPMHYSKLCREINLLSSTNDKAYAPVSETNVTNQLTADDRFIPVGKSGFWGLSSSSDIENITIVQALERILHRTGKPMEYADILSELKEIRPYASEKSVVTYLNDDSKFARVGRRLFALNSWRIKPSPKVKRLKSISSHDFALAVKEGLQIENPQPFATLISIVAKSLGCSEVSARQKLRSLEAIELRDRESGRGKEVFCPDLSLLDELIKNVETKKVLLKDLVQNEVKSILYARPNEPILKGDLYHMVISNVSCLRPTFYQYLEKMDSIEQYSDNGKHYAVYKHYEPDISIKIDPSQYGANDEVKNKLARPLGHLTISNVDIALGELGLIFENSLRDYLNIRREKDPSQVSSKELNNLVSMITCAVKLRVVTKGYHLNTLREERNNRAHGEVLDIHEKKKLFDRAHYLAELFVKYICFFELKKQSENVV
;
A
#
# COMPACT_ATOMS: atom_id res chain seq x y z
N MET A 1 -21.94 -92.60 -10.81
CA MET A 1 -21.30 -91.95 -9.65
C MET A 1 -19.80 -92.24 -9.63
N GLU A 2 -19.36 -93.51 -9.64
CA GLU A 2 -17.93 -93.86 -9.61
C GLU A 2 -17.08 -93.20 -10.72
N ALA A 3 -17.58 -93.13 -11.96
CA ALA A 3 -16.88 -92.46 -13.07
C ALA A 3 -16.65 -90.95 -12.81
N LEU A 4 -17.65 -90.25 -12.25
CA LEU A 4 -17.55 -88.83 -11.93
C LEU A 4 -16.55 -88.56 -10.79
N ILE A 5 -16.42 -89.51 -9.86
CA ILE A 5 -15.50 -89.41 -8.72
C ILE A 5 -14.07 -89.63 -9.20
N ASN A 6 -13.84 -90.59 -10.10
CA ASN A 6 -12.52 -90.79 -10.71
C ASN A 6 -12.07 -89.55 -11.50
N GLU A 7 -12.99 -88.88 -12.21
CA GLU A 7 -12.69 -87.61 -12.90
C GLU A 7 -12.41 -86.45 -11.94
N LEU A 8 -13.17 -86.38 -10.84
CA LEU A 8 -12.97 -85.40 -9.77
C LEU A 8 -11.61 -85.58 -9.06
N GLU A 9 -11.21 -86.83 -8.78
CA GLU A 9 -9.90 -87.18 -8.19
C GLU A 9 -8.74 -86.80 -9.12
N LEU A 10 -8.89 -87.00 -10.44
CA LEU A 10 -7.90 -86.59 -11.43
C LEU A 10 -7.69 -85.06 -11.49
N ASN A 11 -8.71 -84.30 -11.09
CA ASN A 11 -8.71 -82.83 -11.09
C ASN A 11 -8.80 -82.25 -9.68
N ARG A 12 -8.39 -83.02 -8.67
CA ARG A 12 -8.44 -82.64 -7.26
C ARG A 12 -7.84 -81.27 -7.01
N ASP A 13 -6.63 -81.02 -7.50
CA ASP A 13 -5.93 -79.74 -7.31
C ASP A 13 -6.67 -78.54 -7.91
N LYS A 14 -7.41 -78.74 -9.01
CA LYS A 14 -8.23 -77.69 -9.64
C LYS A 14 -9.55 -77.47 -8.88
N ALA A 15 -10.23 -78.54 -8.48
CA ALA A 15 -11.50 -78.46 -7.76
C ALA A 15 -11.31 -77.92 -6.33
N TYR A 16 -10.17 -78.18 -5.68
CA TYR A 16 -9.87 -77.59 -4.36
C TYR A 16 -9.73 -76.06 -4.40
N LEU A 17 -9.38 -75.48 -5.55
CA LEU A 17 -9.18 -74.04 -5.71
C LEU A 17 -10.48 -73.25 -5.95
N VAL A 18 -11.62 -73.93 -6.11
CA VAL A 18 -12.88 -73.30 -6.53
C VAL A 18 -13.93 -73.41 -5.43
N GLU A 19 -14.66 -72.32 -5.16
CA GLU A 19 -15.71 -72.32 -4.13
C GLU A 19 -16.92 -73.19 -4.53
N PRO A 20 -17.63 -73.81 -3.56
CA PRO A 20 -18.84 -74.60 -3.81
C PRO A 20 -19.96 -73.87 -4.55
N ARG A 21 -19.98 -72.53 -4.45
CA ARG A 21 -20.99 -71.67 -5.09
C ARG A 21 -20.88 -71.67 -6.62
N VAL A 22 -19.70 -71.95 -7.16
CA VAL A 22 -19.40 -71.95 -8.59
C VAL A 22 -19.96 -73.21 -9.29
N ILE A 23 -20.28 -74.27 -8.53
CA ILE A 23 -20.84 -75.52 -9.05
C ILE A 23 -22.22 -75.34 -9.67
N GLY A 24 -22.98 -74.31 -9.27
CA GLY A 24 -24.34 -74.07 -9.81
C GLY A 24 -25.42 -74.91 -9.12
N LEU A 25 -25.23 -75.25 -7.85
CA LEU A 25 -26.13 -76.12 -7.09
C LEU A 25 -27.52 -75.50 -6.84
N PRO A 26 -28.59 -76.32 -6.78
CA PRO A 26 -29.89 -75.87 -6.30
C PRO A 26 -29.78 -75.24 -4.90
N LYS A 27 -30.49 -74.13 -4.65
CA LYS A 27 -30.41 -73.34 -3.41
C LYS A 27 -30.45 -74.18 -2.13
N ARG A 28 -31.28 -75.23 -2.10
CA ARG A 28 -31.42 -76.10 -0.93
C ARG A 28 -30.18 -76.96 -0.67
N ALA A 29 -29.57 -77.50 -1.72
CA ALA A 29 -28.32 -78.27 -1.62
C ALA A 29 -27.13 -77.37 -1.28
N LEU A 30 -27.04 -76.18 -1.91
CA LEU A 30 -26.00 -75.21 -1.59
C LEU A 30 -26.03 -74.76 -0.12
N ASN A 31 -27.22 -74.49 0.42
CA ASN A 31 -27.35 -74.10 1.82
C ASN A 31 -26.91 -75.21 2.78
N LEU A 32 -27.17 -76.48 2.45
CA LEU A 32 -26.73 -77.63 3.25
C LEU A 32 -25.20 -77.78 3.22
N VAL A 33 -24.58 -77.67 2.04
CA VAL A 33 -23.12 -77.66 1.88
C VAL A 33 -22.48 -76.57 2.73
N LEU A 34 -23.01 -75.35 2.67
CA LEU A 34 -22.50 -74.22 3.44
C LEU A 34 -22.73 -74.39 4.95
N SER A 35 -23.84 -75.01 5.37
CA SER A 35 -24.13 -75.26 6.79
C SER A 35 -23.18 -76.29 7.44
N LYS A 36 -22.49 -77.10 6.64
CA LYS A 36 -21.50 -78.09 7.10
C LYS A 36 -20.06 -77.55 7.09
N ASN A 37 -19.86 -76.24 6.90
CA ASN A 37 -18.53 -75.61 6.77
C ASN A 37 -17.66 -76.25 5.67
N ILE A 38 -18.26 -76.64 4.55
CA ILE A 38 -17.51 -77.13 3.39
C ILE A 38 -17.06 -75.93 2.56
N GLU A 39 -15.75 -75.75 2.44
CA GLU A 39 -15.14 -74.54 1.87
C GLU A 39 -14.72 -74.66 0.41
N ASN A 40 -14.57 -75.87 -0.13
CA ASN A 40 -14.09 -76.10 -1.49
C ASN A 40 -15.05 -76.98 -2.31
N SER A 41 -15.01 -76.81 -3.63
CA SER A 41 -15.92 -77.50 -4.54
C SER A 41 -15.67 -79.02 -4.61
N TYR A 42 -14.46 -79.48 -4.30
CA TYR A 42 -14.12 -80.90 -4.22
C TYR A 42 -14.91 -81.60 -3.10
N ASP A 43 -14.79 -81.10 -1.88
CA ASP A 43 -15.48 -81.64 -0.70
C ASP A 43 -17.00 -81.45 -0.81
N ALA A 44 -17.45 -80.37 -1.47
CA ALA A 44 -18.87 -80.14 -1.74
C ALA A 44 -19.46 -81.20 -2.69
N ILE A 45 -18.75 -81.54 -3.78
CA ILE A 45 -19.20 -82.57 -4.72
C ILE A 45 -19.19 -83.94 -4.07
N ARG A 46 -18.19 -84.23 -3.22
CA ARG A 46 -18.13 -85.46 -2.44
C ARG A 46 -19.33 -85.59 -1.50
N PHE A 47 -19.67 -84.52 -0.78
CA PHE A 47 -20.87 -84.46 0.06
C PHE A 47 -22.15 -84.68 -0.76
N ILE A 48 -22.26 -84.06 -1.94
CA ILE A 48 -23.41 -84.23 -2.84
C ILE A 48 -23.60 -85.67 -3.30
N LEU A 49 -22.51 -86.37 -3.62
CA LEU A 49 -22.56 -87.72 -4.17
C LEU A 49 -22.77 -88.80 -3.10
N TYR A 50 -22.30 -88.58 -1.87
CA TYR A 50 -22.33 -89.60 -0.81
C TYR A 50 -23.34 -89.34 0.31
N GLU A 51 -23.57 -88.08 0.67
CA GLU A 51 -24.28 -87.72 1.91
C GLU A 51 -25.57 -86.93 1.67
N LEU A 52 -25.71 -86.21 0.55
CA LEU A 52 -26.88 -85.36 0.32
C LEU A 52 -28.20 -86.15 0.24
N ALA A 53 -28.16 -87.41 -0.20
CA ALA A 53 -29.32 -88.28 -0.27
C ALA A 53 -29.82 -88.78 1.11
N SER A 54 -28.94 -88.80 2.13
CA SER A 54 -29.29 -89.19 3.49
C SER A 54 -29.69 -88.02 4.39
N GLU A 55 -29.61 -86.79 3.89
CA GLU A 55 -29.99 -85.58 4.63
C GLU A 55 -31.51 -85.37 4.72
N SER A 56 -31.98 -85.00 5.92
CA SER A 56 -33.40 -84.84 6.18
C SER A 56 -34.02 -83.68 5.36
N GLY A 57 -35.10 -83.98 4.65
CA GLY A 57 -35.84 -83.00 3.85
C GLY A 57 -35.26 -82.72 2.45
N VAL A 58 -34.33 -83.52 1.94
CA VAL A 58 -33.88 -83.45 0.54
C VAL A 58 -34.69 -84.42 -0.31
N GLY A 59 -35.35 -83.91 -1.36
CA GLY A 59 -36.11 -84.74 -2.29
C GLY A 59 -35.24 -85.31 -3.43
N PRO A 60 -35.66 -86.42 -4.08
CA PRO A 60 -34.91 -87.07 -5.16
C PRO A 60 -34.64 -86.14 -6.34
N LYS A 61 -35.52 -85.17 -6.59
CA LYS A 61 -35.32 -84.12 -7.60
C LYS A 61 -34.09 -83.25 -7.30
N THR A 62 -33.94 -82.78 -6.07
CA THR A 62 -32.80 -81.96 -5.63
C THR A 62 -31.49 -82.74 -5.69
N VAL A 63 -31.51 -84.04 -5.34
CA VAL A 63 -30.35 -84.92 -5.45
C VAL A 63 -29.92 -85.06 -6.91
N ASN A 64 -30.85 -85.34 -7.82
CA ASN A 64 -30.56 -85.48 -9.24
C ASN A 64 -30.06 -84.17 -9.89
N GLU A 65 -30.70 -83.03 -9.57
CA GLU A 65 -30.25 -81.71 -10.05
C GLU A 65 -28.85 -81.36 -9.53
N SER A 66 -28.55 -81.68 -8.27
CA SER A 66 -27.23 -81.43 -7.68
C SER A 66 -26.16 -82.35 -8.28
N ALA A 67 -26.48 -83.61 -8.55
CA ALA A 67 -25.56 -84.54 -9.20
C ALA A 67 -25.26 -84.14 -10.66
N LEU A 68 -26.26 -83.62 -11.38
CA LEU A 68 -26.08 -83.09 -12.73
C LEU A 68 -25.19 -81.84 -12.74
N ALA A 69 -25.46 -80.88 -11.84
CA ALA A 69 -24.64 -79.68 -11.69
C ALA A 69 -23.18 -80.02 -11.33
N SER A 70 -22.96 -80.98 -10.44
CA SER A 70 -21.61 -81.49 -10.11
C SER A 70 -20.91 -82.09 -11.34
N LYS A 71 -21.64 -82.80 -12.21
CA LYS A 71 -21.08 -83.36 -13.44
C LYS A 71 -20.65 -82.28 -14.43
N GLU A 72 -21.54 -81.33 -14.72
CA GLU A 72 -21.25 -80.20 -15.62
C GLU A 72 -20.05 -79.38 -15.13
N PHE A 73 -19.92 -79.21 -13.81
CA PHE A 73 -18.79 -78.50 -13.21
C PHE A 73 -17.46 -79.24 -13.38
N VAL A 74 -17.43 -80.56 -13.15
CA VAL A 74 -16.21 -81.37 -13.35
C VAL A 74 -15.78 -81.34 -14.82
N GLU A 75 -16.71 -81.49 -15.76
CA GLU A 75 -16.43 -81.37 -17.19
C GLU A 75 -15.86 -79.99 -17.55
N LYS A 76 -16.40 -78.92 -16.95
CA LYS A 76 -15.91 -77.56 -17.14
C LYS A 76 -14.48 -77.37 -16.63
N ILE A 77 -14.16 -77.85 -15.42
CA ILE A 77 -12.80 -77.74 -14.85
C ILE A 77 -11.78 -78.59 -15.63
N ASN A 78 -12.19 -79.76 -16.12
CA ASN A 78 -11.33 -80.63 -16.93
C ASN A 78 -10.80 -79.91 -18.17
N SER A 79 -11.63 -79.07 -18.79
CA SER A 79 -11.29 -78.32 -20.00
C SER A 79 -10.42 -77.07 -19.79
N LEU A 80 -10.20 -76.65 -18.54
CA LEU A 80 -9.54 -75.37 -18.20
C LEU A 80 -8.12 -75.56 -17.65
N SER A 81 -7.22 -74.62 -17.97
CA SER A 81 -5.87 -74.55 -17.40
C SER A 81 -5.90 -74.10 -15.93
N LEU A 82 -4.85 -74.40 -15.16
CA LEU A 82 -4.79 -74.09 -13.73
C LEU A 82 -4.96 -72.59 -13.42
N GLU A 83 -4.45 -71.71 -14.30
CA GLU A 83 -4.59 -70.26 -14.18
C GLU A 83 -6.02 -69.78 -14.51
N LEU A 84 -6.67 -70.39 -15.52
CA LEU A 84 -8.05 -70.09 -15.87
C LEU A 84 -9.05 -70.64 -14.84
N VAL A 85 -8.71 -71.71 -14.13
CA VAL A 85 -9.53 -72.25 -13.03
C VAL A 85 -9.64 -71.26 -11.86
N LYS A 86 -8.57 -70.50 -11.56
CA LYS A 86 -8.62 -69.43 -10.54
C LYS A 86 -9.60 -68.31 -10.90
N SER A 87 -9.83 -68.09 -12.21
CA SER A 87 -10.81 -67.11 -12.71
C SER A 87 -12.27 -67.59 -12.67
N LEU A 88 -12.51 -68.86 -12.30
CA LEU A 88 -13.86 -69.40 -12.08
C LEU A 88 -14.45 -68.95 -10.74
N ASN A 89 -13.60 -68.63 -9.76
CA ASN A 89 -14.03 -67.86 -8.61
C ASN A 89 -14.40 -66.46 -9.09
N ASP A 90 -15.38 -65.82 -8.45
CA ASP A 90 -15.81 -64.49 -8.87
C ASP A 90 -14.57 -63.58 -8.96
N PRO A 91 -14.25 -62.97 -10.12
CA PRO A 91 -13.10 -62.08 -10.28
C PRO A 91 -13.03 -61.00 -9.18
N ARG A 92 -14.20 -60.67 -8.61
CA ARG A 92 -14.42 -59.72 -7.54
C ARG A 92 -13.91 -60.25 -6.18
N GLU A 93 -14.11 -61.52 -5.88
CA GLU A 93 -13.58 -62.17 -4.67
C GLU A 93 -12.06 -62.35 -4.77
N THR A 94 -11.55 -62.65 -5.98
CA THR A 94 -10.09 -62.65 -6.22
C THR A 94 -9.47 -61.28 -6.07
N PHE A 95 -10.18 -60.20 -6.44
CA PHE A 95 -9.72 -58.82 -6.23
C PHE A 95 -9.64 -58.48 -4.74
N PHE A 96 -10.70 -58.72 -3.96
CA PHE A 96 -10.68 -58.44 -2.52
C PHE A 96 -9.67 -59.29 -1.75
N ALA A 97 -9.44 -60.54 -2.19
CA ALA A 97 -8.39 -61.37 -1.63
C ALA A 97 -6.98 -60.88 -2.00
N ALA A 98 -6.78 -60.38 -3.22
CA ALA A 98 -5.49 -59.85 -3.68
C ALA A 98 -5.12 -58.51 -3.01
N SER A 99 -6.10 -57.68 -2.67
CA SER A 99 -5.89 -56.40 -1.98
C SER A 99 -5.50 -56.55 -0.50
N ASP A 100 -5.45 -57.77 0.05
CA ASP A 100 -5.02 -58.08 1.43
C ASP A 100 -5.66 -57.18 2.53
N GLY A 101 -6.92 -56.81 2.35
CA GLY A 101 -7.66 -55.96 3.30
C GLY A 101 -7.34 -54.46 3.23
N ASN A 102 -6.69 -53.98 2.16
CA ASN A 102 -6.44 -52.56 1.95
C ASN A 102 -7.74 -51.77 1.71
N ILE A 103 -8.16 -50.94 2.66
CA ILE A 103 -9.40 -50.16 2.58
C ILE A 103 -9.38 -49.18 1.40
N VAL A 104 -8.23 -48.58 1.09
CA VAL A 104 -8.11 -47.54 0.07
C VAL A 104 -8.36 -48.10 -1.34
N GLU A 105 -7.88 -49.31 -1.59
CA GLU A 105 -8.14 -50.02 -2.86
C GLU A 105 -9.54 -50.66 -2.88
N CYS A 106 -9.95 -51.25 -1.76
CA CYS A 106 -11.20 -52.01 -1.69
C CYS A 106 -12.43 -51.11 -1.68
N PHE A 107 -12.39 -49.92 -1.06
CA PHE A 107 -13.58 -49.09 -0.87
C PHE A 107 -14.17 -48.55 -2.19
N PRO A 108 -13.38 -47.97 -3.14
CA PRO A 108 -13.90 -47.57 -4.44
C PRO A 108 -14.47 -48.74 -5.24
N ALA A 109 -13.80 -49.89 -5.21
CA ALA A 109 -14.27 -51.11 -5.85
C ALA A 109 -15.59 -51.60 -5.22
N LEU A 110 -15.71 -51.56 -3.89
CA LEU A 110 -16.90 -51.94 -3.16
C LEU A 110 -18.08 -51.02 -3.50
N VAL A 111 -17.87 -49.70 -3.58
CA VAL A 111 -18.91 -48.75 -3.99
C VAL A 111 -19.34 -49.00 -5.45
N THR A 112 -18.40 -49.33 -6.33
CA THR A 112 -18.68 -49.72 -7.71
C THR A 112 -19.45 -51.04 -7.79
N LEU A 113 -19.11 -52.03 -6.98
CA LEU A 113 -19.84 -53.29 -6.91
C LEU A 113 -21.22 -53.17 -6.28
N TYR A 114 -21.35 -52.26 -5.30
CA TYR A 114 -22.64 -51.84 -4.80
C TYR A 114 -23.48 -51.29 -5.96
N SER A 115 -22.87 -50.54 -6.91
CA SER A 115 -23.52 -50.04 -8.14
C SER A 115 -24.02 -51.14 -9.09
N GLU A 116 -23.33 -52.28 -9.18
CA GLU A 116 -23.67 -53.39 -10.08
C GLU A 116 -24.80 -54.32 -9.57
N LYS A 117 -25.54 -53.95 -8.51
CA LYS A 117 -26.80 -54.61 -8.12
C LYS A 117 -27.80 -54.62 -9.30
N GLY A 118 -27.77 -55.69 -10.09
CA GLY A 118 -28.64 -55.86 -11.26
C GLY A 118 -30.15 -55.93 -10.94
N ILE A 119 -30.93 -55.29 -11.83
CA ILE A 119 -32.30 -55.65 -12.25
C ILE A 119 -33.32 -55.77 -11.10
N LYS A 120 -33.67 -54.62 -10.50
CA LYS A 120 -35.04 -54.22 -10.09
C LYS A 120 -35.03 -52.71 -9.81
N ASN A 121 -36.02 -51.99 -10.34
CA ASN A 121 -36.07 -50.51 -10.49
C ASN A 121 -35.81 -49.64 -9.23
N SER A 122 -35.80 -50.17 -8.00
CA SER A 122 -35.66 -49.37 -6.77
C SER A 122 -34.22 -49.18 -6.28
N ASP A 123 -33.33 -50.15 -6.51
CA ASP A 123 -32.00 -50.15 -5.88
C ASP A 123 -30.98 -49.33 -6.68
N ASN A 124 -31.11 -49.29 -8.01
CA ASN A 124 -30.28 -48.46 -8.90
C ASN A 124 -30.39 -46.95 -8.54
N ARG A 125 -31.59 -46.52 -8.11
CA ARG A 125 -31.84 -45.14 -7.70
C ARG A 125 -31.02 -44.72 -6.48
N MET A 126 -30.84 -45.60 -5.49
CA MET A 126 -30.07 -45.28 -4.28
C MET A 126 -28.60 -45.02 -4.59
N LEU A 127 -28.05 -45.86 -5.47
CA LEU A 127 -26.67 -45.79 -5.93
C LEU A 127 -26.40 -44.56 -6.76
N ASP A 128 -27.25 -44.27 -7.74
CA ASP A 128 -27.13 -43.06 -8.54
C ASP A 128 -27.27 -41.79 -7.67
N ILE A 129 -28.14 -41.80 -6.65
CA ILE A 129 -28.20 -40.73 -5.65
C ILE A 129 -26.86 -40.54 -4.94
N LEU A 130 -26.21 -41.61 -4.46
CA LEU A 130 -24.89 -41.51 -3.81
C LEU A 130 -23.80 -41.03 -4.79
N VAL A 131 -23.76 -41.57 -6.01
CA VAL A 131 -22.82 -41.16 -7.06
C VAL A 131 -22.95 -39.67 -7.36
N LYS A 132 -24.16 -39.18 -7.58
CA LYS A 132 -24.42 -37.75 -7.83
C LYS A 132 -24.17 -36.89 -6.59
N ARG A 133 -24.47 -37.38 -5.39
CA ARG A 133 -24.34 -36.61 -4.14
C ARG A 133 -22.89 -36.38 -3.74
N PHE A 134 -22.02 -37.36 -3.95
CA PHE A 134 -20.62 -37.32 -3.59
C PHE A 134 -19.68 -37.05 -4.78
N GLY A 135 -20.20 -37.05 -6.01
CA GLY A 135 -19.40 -36.81 -7.22
C GLY A 135 -18.49 -37.99 -7.57
N LEU A 136 -18.99 -39.21 -7.44
CA LEU A 136 -18.23 -40.43 -7.70
C LEU A 136 -18.21 -40.76 -9.19
N MET A 137 -17.27 -41.58 -9.65
CA MET A 137 -17.19 -42.05 -11.05
C MET A 137 -17.25 -40.92 -12.09
N ASP A 138 -16.46 -39.86 -11.88
CA ASP A 138 -16.42 -38.65 -12.72
C ASP A 138 -17.77 -37.89 -12.82
N SER A 139 -18.75 -38.20 -11.97
CA SER A 139 -19.97 -37.41 -11.84
C SER A 139 -19.68 -36.09 -11.16
N LYS A 140 -20.36 -35.02 -11.60
CA LYS A 140 -20.43 -33.78 -10.83
C LYS A 140 -21.18 -34.00 -9.50
N GLN A 141 -20.80 -33.26 -8.47
CA GLN A 141 -21.50 -33.23 -7.19
C GLN A 141 -22.80 -32.41 -7.28
N TYR A 142 -23.90 -32.95 -6.76
CA TYR A 142 -25.22 -32.32 -6.70
C TYR A 142 -25.73 -32.23 -5.25
N THR A 143 -26.57 -31.23 -4.99
CA THR A 143 -27.29 -31.05 -3.73
C THR A 143 -28.49 -31.99 -3.64
N LEU A 144 -28.98 -32.24 -2.42
CA LEU A 144 -30.17 -33.07 -2.20
C LEU A 144 -31.43 -32.51 -2.90
N GLU A 145 -31.49 -31.20 -3.10
CA GLU A 145 -32.61 -30.51 -3.75
C GLU A 145 -32.56 -30.66 -5.28
N GLU A 146 -31.37 -30.53 -5.88
CA GLU A 146 -31.15 -30.79 -7.31
C GLU A 146 -31.43 -32.26 -7.66
N ILE A 147 -30.95 -33.19 -6.84
CA ILE A 147 -31.22 -34.62 -7.02
C ILE A 147 -32.72 -34.90 -6.82
N GLY A 148 -33.37 -34.23 -5.86
CA GLY A 148 -34.81 -34.34 -5.64
C GLY A 148 -35.61 -33.89 -6.85
N THR A 149 -35.19 -32.80 -7.48
CA THR A 149 -35.79 -32.25 -8.71
C THR A 149 -35.65 -33.23 -9.88
N PHE A 150 -34.45 -33.82 -10.08
CA PHE A 150 -34.24 -34.81 -11.14
C PHE A 150 -35.13 -36.07 -10.99
N TYR A 151 -35.41 -36.46 -9.74
CA TYR A 151 -36.18 -37.65 -9.41
C TYR A 151 -37.65 -37.38 -9.05
N ASP A 152 -38.14 -36.15 -9.24
CA ASP A 152 -39.48 -35.69 -8.86
C ASP A 152 -39.89 -36.09 -7.43
N VAL A 153 -38.98 -35.88 -6.46
CA VAL A 153 -39.25 -36.12 -5.04
C VAL A 153 -38.72 -35.00 -4.16
N THR A 154 -39.22 -34.94 -2.92
CA THR A 154 -38.75 -33.97 -1.94
C THR A 154 -37.28 -34.22 -1.55
N ARG A 155 -36.59 -33.14 -1.21
CA ARG A 155 -35.24 -33.17 -0.60
C ARG A 155 -35.14 -34.19 0.54
N GLU A 156 -36.16 -34.24 1.41
CA GLU A 156 -36.21 -35.16 2.54
C GLU A 156 -36.28 -36.63 2.09
N ARG A 157 -36.97 -36.93 1.00
CA ARG A 157 -36.99 -38.28 0.44
C ARG A 157 -35.62 -38.71 -0.07
N ILE A 158 -34.88 -37.83 -0.73
CA ILE A 158 -33.50 -38.11 -1.14
C ILE A 158 -32.60 -38.36 0.08
N ARG A 159 -32.70 -37.51 1.11
CA ARG A 159 -31.96 -37.67 2.37
C ARG A 159 -32.21 -39.04 3.04
N GLN A 160 -33.47 -39.51 3.03
CA GLN A 160 -33.80 -40.84 3.55
C GLN A 160 -33.15 -41.98 2.75
N VAL A 161 -33.11 -41.85 1.42
CA VAL A 161 -32.49 -42.85 0.53
C VAL A 161 -30.96 -42.85 0.71
N GLU A 162 -30.35 -41.67 0.79
CA GLU A 162 -28.93 -41.47 1.12
C GLU A 162 -28.58 -42.14 2.45
N ALA A 163 -29.31 -41.83 3.53
CA ALA A 163 -29.07 -42.41 4.85
C ALA A 163 -29.21 -43.94 4.86
N LYS A 164 -30.17 -44.48 4.08
CA LYS A 164 -30.32 -45.93 3.92
C LYS A 164 -29.11 -46.54 3.19
N GLY A 165 -28.61 -45.90 2.13
CA GLY A 165 -27.44 -46.36 1.39
C GLY A 165 -26.16 -46.35 2.22
N ILE A 166 -25.93 -45.27 2.98
CA ILE A 166 -24.80 -45.16 3.92
C ILE A 166 -24.86 -46.27 4.98
N LYS A 167 -26.05 -46.56 5.52
CA LYS A 167 -26.25 -47.65 6.50
C LYS A 167 -25.97 -49.03 5.89
N GLU A 168 -26.42 -49.29 4.66
CA GLU A 168 -26.13 -50.56 3.97
C GLU A 168 -24.63 -50.72 3.72
N LEU A 169 -23.94 -49.67 3.26
CA LEU A 169 -22.49 -49.68 3.07
C LEU A 169 -21.72 -49.92 4.38
N LYS A 170 -22.12 -49.25 5.47
CA LYS A 170 -21.52 -49.47 6.80
C LYS A 170 -21.67 -50.93 7.25
N GLY A 171 -22.88 -51.49 7.11
CA GLY A 171 -23.13 -52.88 7.48
C GLY A 171 -22.35 -53.88 6.65
N ILE A 172 -22.10 -53.60 5.36
CA ILE A 172 -21.22 -54.44 4.54
C ILE A 172 -19.79 -54.38 5.08
N LEU A 173 -19.23 -53.19 5.29
CA LEU A 173 -17.84 -53.02 5.76
C LEU A 173 -17.60 -53.62 7.15
N LYS A 174 -18.62 -53.64 8.01
CA LYS A 174 -18.57 -54.31 9.33
C LYS A 174 -18.78 -55.83 9.29
N GLY A 175 -19.10 -56.39 8.11
CA GLY A 175 -19.45 -57.81 7.97
C GLY A 175 -20.84 -58.17 8.50
N GLU A 176 -21.64 -57.20 8.97
CA GLU A 176 -23.01 -57.39 9.46
C GLU A 176 -23.99 -57.75 8.33
N ILE A 177 -23.74 -57.21 7.13
CA ILE A 177 -24.55 -57.44 5.93
C ILE A 177 -23.70 -58.19 4.92
N GLN A 178 -24.01 -59.46 4.69
CA GLN A 178 -23.36 -60.22 3.61
C GLN A 178 -24.12 -60.07 2.29
N PRO A 179 -23.49 -59.56 1.22
CA PRO A 179 -24.08 -59.56 -0.11
C PRO A 179 -24.34 -60.99 -0.58
N LYS A 180 -25.44 -61.21 -1.31
CA LYS A 180 -25.82 -62.56 -1.79
C LYS A 180 -24.90 -63.11 -2.90
N LYS A 181 -24.16 -62.23 -3.59
CA LYS A 181 -23.41 -62.57 -4.82
C LYS A 181 -21.90 -62.53 -4.67
N TRP A 182 -21.39 -61.81 -3.68
CA TRP A 182 -19.95 -61.64 -3.45
C TRP A 182 -19.71 -61.51 -1.95
N LYS A 183 -18.56 -61.97 -1.49
CA LYS A 183 -18.08 -61.78 -0.12
C LYS A 183 -16.94 -60.77 -0.08
N ILE A 184 -16.81 -60.13 1.08
CA ILE A 184 -15.60 -59.38 1.45
C ILE A 184 -14.68 -60.27 2.26
N CYS A 185 -13.37 -60.01 2.19
CA CYS A 185 -12.37 -60.70 3.00
C CYS A 185 -12.52 -60.29 4.49
N GLU A 186 -12.35 -61.24 5.42
CA GLU A 186 -12.38 -60.96 6.87
C GLU A 186 -11.31 -59.93 7.28
N LYS A 187 -10.12 -60.00 6.67
CA LYS A 187 -9.05 -59.01 6.89
C LYS A 187 -9.50 -57.58 6.58
N LEU A 188 -10.35 -57.37 5.58
CA LEU A 188 -10.87 -56.04 5.25
C LEU A 188 -11.80 -55.53 6.36
N VAL A 189 -12.64 -56.40 6.91
CA VAL A 189 -13.54 -56.08 8.02
C VAL A 189 -12.73 -55.72 9.26
N ASP A 190 -11.71 -56.51 9.58
CA ASP A 190 -10.82 -56.27 10.72
C ASP A 190 -10.08 -54.94 10.57
N ASN A 191 -9.49 -54.68 9.40
CA ASN A 191 -8.82 -53.43 9.11
C ASN A 191 -9.78 -52.23 9.16
N PHE A 192 -11.02 -52.39 8.69
CA PHE A 192 -12.03 -51.33 8.77
C PHE A 192 -12.43 -51.03 10.21
N ASN A 193 -12.65 -52.06 11.03
CA ASN A 193 -12.98 -51.88 12.44
C ASN A 193 -11.82 -51.27 13.24
N ALA A 194 -10.58 -51.68 12.94
CA ALA A 194 -9.38 -51.09 13.53
C ALA A 194 -9.24 -49.61 13.14
N PHE A 195 -9.49 -49.27 11.87
CA PHE A 195 -9.48 -47.89 11.39
C PHE A 195 -10.61 -47.05 11.99
N GLU A 196 -11.84 -47.58 12.09
CA GLU A 196 -12.95 -46.89 12.77
C GLU A 196 -12.59 -46.60 14.24
N SER A 197 -11.98 -47.57 14.93
CA SER A 197 -11.53 -47.42 16.31
C SER A 197 -10.46 -46.33 16.45
N GLU A 198 -9.41 -46.37 15.61
CA GLU A 198 -8.34 -45.38 15.59
C GLU A 198 -8.87 -43.96 15.27
N ILE A 199 -9.79 -43.84 14.31
CA ILE A 199 -10.41 -42.54 13.98
C ILE A 199 -11.29 -42.03 15.13
N SER A 200 -11.95 -42.93 15.85
CA SER A 200 -12.77 -42.57 17.02
C SER A 200 -11.98 -42.17 18.26
N GLU A 201 -10.69 -42.53 18.35
CA GLU A 201 -9.79 -42.08 19.43
C GLU A 201 -9.39 -40.61 19.29
N TYR A 202 -9.48 -40.05 18.08
CA TYR A 202 -9.25 -38.61 17.90
C TYR A 202 -10.41 -37.79 18.50
N SER A 203 -10.14 -36.49 18.68
CA SER A 203 -11.16 -35.52 19.08
C SER A 203 -12.42 -35.61 18.20
N PRO A 204 -13.61 -35.27 18.71
CA PRO A 204 -14.87 -35.33 17.95
C PRO A 204 -14.84 -34.65 16.58
N ILE A 205 -13.95 -33.67 16.41
CA ILE A 205 -13.65 -33.01 15.15
C ILE A 205 -12.28 -33.50 14.64
N ILE A 206 -12.21 -33.81 13.34
CA ILE A 206 -10.99 -34.27 12.65
C ILE A 206 -10.83 -33.51 11.33
N SER A 207 -9.60 -33.16 10.95
CA SER A 207 -9.32 -32.54 9.65
C SER A 207 -9.13 -33.61 8.56
N GLU A 208 -9.46 -33.28 7.31
CA GLU A 208 -9.27 -34.18 6.17
C GLU A 208 -7.79 -34.59 5.99
N GLU A 209 -6.86 -33.68 6.30
CA GLU A 209 -5.41 -33.91 6.26
C GLU A 209 -5.00 -35.05 7.21
N VAL A 210 -5.53 -35.05 8.44
CA VAL A 210 -5.26 -36.10 9.43
C VAL A 210 -5.78 -37.44 8.94
N VAL A 211 -7.02 -37.50 8.44
CA VAL A 211 -7.60 -38.75 7.92
C VAL A 211 -6.79 -39.30 6.74
N LYS A 212 -6.41 -38.44 5.79
CA LYS A 212 -5.55 -38.83 4.66
C LYS A 212 -4.20 -39.36 5.13
N SER A 213 -3.60 -38.74 6.14
CA SER A 213 -2.32 -39.20 6.71
C SER A 213 -2.44 -40.56 7.40
N THR A 214 -3.53 -40.80 8.13
CA THR A 214 -3.81 -42.09 8.78
C THR A 214 -4.03 -43.18 7.75
N LEU A 215 -4.79 -42.91 6.68
CA LEU A 215 -4.98 -43.85 5.57
C LEU A 215 -3.65 -44.18 4.87
N SER A 216 -2.85 -43.17 4.53
CA SER A 216 -1.54 -43.38 3.90
C SER A 216 -0.56 -44.14 4.79
N ARG A 217 -0.61 -43.90 6.11
CA ARG A 217 0.22 -44.63 7.09
C ARG A 217 -0.17 -46.10 7.19
N ASN A 218 -1.47 -46.41 7.21
CA ASN A 218 -1.95 -47.78 7.43
C ASN A 218 -2.01 -48.60 6.13
N PHE A 219 -2.25 -47.95 4.98
CA PHE A 219 -2.56 -48.61 3.70
C PHE A 219 -1.71 -48.14 2.51
N GLY A 220 -0.68 -47.33 2.74
CA GLY A 220 0.31 -46.88 1.74
C GLY A 220 -0.18 -45.82 0.75
N SER A 221 -1.47 -45.51 0.71
CA SER A 221 -2.06 -44.50 -0.17
C SER A 221 -3.28 -43.81 0.48
N SER A 222 -3.79 -42.75 -0.15
CA SER A 222 -4.99 -42.04 0.30
C SER A 222 -6.12 -42.14 -0.73
N LEU A 223 -7.37 -42.11 -0.26
CA LEU A 223 -8.54 -42.03 -1.13
C LEU A 223 -8.65 -40.66 -1.83
N ASP A 224 -9.26 -40.65 -3.01
CA ASP A 224 -9.76 -39.43 -3.64
C ASP A 224 -10.78 -38.71 -2.74
N VAL A 225 -10.87 -37.38 -2.86
CA VAL A 225 -11.72 -36.52 -2.03
C VAL A 225 -13.18 -36.98 -2.01
N SER A 226 -13.68 -37.46 -3.15
CA SER A 226 -15.06 -37.89 -3.33
C SER A 226 -15.36 -39.18 -2.55
N TYR A 227 -14.47 -40.18 -2.66
CA TYR A 227 -14.57 -41.43 -1.93
C TYR A 227 -14.28 -41.26 -0.44
N LEU A 228 -13.33 -40.39 -0.08
CA LEU A 228 -13.02 -40.06 1.31
C LEU A 228 -14.22 -39.44 2.01
N SER A 229 -14.92 -38.52 1.32
CA SER A 229 -16.14 -37.89 1.85
C SER A 229 -17.23 -38.92 2.13
N LEU A 230 -17.45 -39.88 1.23
CA LEU A 230 -18.41 -40.97 1.45
C LEU A 230 -17.96 -41.89 2.60
N LEU A 231 -16.68 -42.27 2.65
CA LEU A 231 -16.15 -43.13 3.72
C LEU A 231 -16.36 -42.51 5.10
N LEU A 232 -16.10 -41.21 5.24
CA LEU A 232 -16.30 -40.49 6.50
C LEU A 232 -17.78 -40.42 6.89
N GLU A 233 -18.70 -40.23 5.94
CA GLU A 233 -20.13 -40.34 6.24
C GLU A 233 -20.56 -41.75 6.65
N VAL A 234 -19.96 -42.79 6.05
CA VAL A 234 -20.15 -44.21 6.43
C VAL A 234 -19.64 -44.48 7.85
N LEU A 235 -18.52 -43.88 8.25
CA LEU A 235 -18.00 -43.97 9.62
C LEU A 235 -18.88 -43.21 10.63
N GLY A 236 -19.73 -42.30 10.17
CA GLY A 236 -20.64 -41.52 11.02
C GLY A 236 -20.14 -40.12 11.30
N TYR A 237 -19.29 -39.55 10.44
CA TYR A 237 -18.86 -38.17 10.51
C TYR A 237 -19.66 -37.30 9.53
N ARG A 238 -19.91 -36.04 9.88
CA ARG A 238 -20.49 -35.02 8.99
C ARG A 238 -19.47 -33.95 8.67
N LYS A 239 -19.48 -33.51 7.41
CA LYS A 239 -18.65 -32.40 6.96
C LYS A 239 -19.03 -31.11 7.68
N VAL A 240 -18.07 -30.45 8.30
CA VAL A 240 -18.22 -29.12 8.89
C VAL A 240 -18.30 -28.09 7.75
N PRO A 241 -19.24 -27.12 7.79
CA PRO A 241 -19.29 -26.06 6.80
C PRO A 241 -17.96 -25.29 6.74
N THR A 242 -17.44 -25.06 5.54
CA THR A 242 -16.19 -24.30 5.34
C THR A 242 -16.35 -22.82 5.73
N ALA A 243 -17.56 -22.31 5.59
CA ALA A 243 -17.96 -20.97 6.02
C ALA A 243 -19.12 -21.06 7.01
N VAL A 244 -18.93 -20.44 8.18
CA VAL A 244 -19.93 -20.36 9.25
C VAL A 244 -20.51 -18.94 9.30
N PRO A 245 -21.85 -18.77 9.29
CA PRO A 245 -22.46 -17.45 9.43
C PRO A 245 -21.98 -16.73 10.68
N GLY A 246 -21.45 -15.52 10.52
CA GLY A 246 -20.95 -14.70 11.63
C GLY A 246 -19.53 -15.06 12.11
N PHE A 247 -18.90 -16.10 11.56
CA PHE A 247 -17.46 -16.33 11.73
C PHE A 247 -16.67 -15.61 10.64
N ARG A 248 -15.54 -14.99 11.01
CA ARG A 248 -14.72 -14.17 10.11
C ARG A 248 -13.71 -14.99 9.29
N GLY A 249 -13.35 -16.18 9.77
CA GLY A 249 -12.33 -17.03 9.15
C GLY A 249 -12.90 -18.12 8.26
N THR A 250 -11.99 -18.89 7.67
CA THR A 250 -12.28 -20.00 6.77
C THR A 250 -11.83 -21.31 7.43
N ILE A 251 -12.71 -22.29 7.43
CA ILE A 251 -12.46 -23.58 8.05
C ILE A 251 -11.93 -24.53 6.98
N LYS A 252 -10.78 -25.16 7.25
CA LYS A 252 -10.24 -26.28 6.46
C LYS A 252 -11.30 -27.38 6.35
N ASP A 253 -11.24 -28.18 5.29
CA ASP A 253 -12.08 -29.38 5.17
C ASP A 253 -11.92 -30.26 6.42
N SER A 254 -12.97 -30.28 7.23
CA SER A 254 -13.01 -30.89 8.57
C SER A 254 -14.34 -31.60 8.76
N TRP A 255 -14.33 -32.59 9.64
CA TRP A 255 -15.41 -33.53 9.84
C TRP A 255 -15.66 -33.71 11.33
N CYS A 256 -16.92 -33.86 11.72
CA CYS A 256 -17.30 -34.00 13.12
C CYS A 256 -18.23 -35.20 13.32
N SER A 257 -18.01 -35.97 14.38
CA SER A 257 -18.80 -37.16 14.71
C SER A 257 -20.28 -36.81 14.88
N GLN A 258 -21.17 -37.59 14.26
CA GLN A 258 -22.63 -37.35 14.25
C GLN A 258 -23.23 -37.24 15.66
N ASP A 259 -22.73 -38.01 16.62
CA ASP A 259 -23.24 -38.00 18.00
C ASP A 259 -22.96 -36.67 18.71
N ASN A 260 -21.90 -35.97 18.30
CA ASN A 260 -21.47 -34.68 18.82
C ASN A 260 -21.77 -33.52 17.85
N TYR A 261 -22.43 -33.80 16.73
CA TYR A 261 -22.69 -32.82 15.67
C TYR A 261 -23.97 -32.03 15.95
N SER A 262 -23.84 -30.89 16.62
CA SER A 262 -24.89 -29.86 16.63
C SER A 262 -24.44 -28.68 15.76
N LYS A 263 -25.22 -28.39 14.71
CA LYS A 263 -24.92 -27.28 13.79
C LYS A 263 -24.78 -25.95 14.54
N GLU A 264 -25.70 -25.69 15.46
CA GLU A 264 -25.71 -24.46 16.28
C GLU A 264 -24.49 -24.38 17.20
N GLU A 265 -24.05 -25.50 17.78
CA GLU A 265 -22.87 -25.53 18.65
C GLU A 265 -21.58 -25.32 17.86
N ILE A 266 -21.48 -25.91 16.68
CA ILE A 266 -20.36 -25.69 15.77
C ILE A 266 -20.30 -24.22 15.35
N GLU A 267 -21.43 -23.63 14.97
CA GLU A 267 -21.48 -22.21 14.61
C GLU A 267 -21.05 -21.33 15.79
N LEU A 268 -21.56 -21.58 17.00
CA LEU A 268 -21.18 -20.85 18.20
C LEU A 268 -19.70 -21.01 18.57
N MET A 269 -19.16 -22.21 18.40
CA MET A 269 -17.76 -22.52 18.67
C MET A 269 -16.85 -21.70 17.75
N PHE A 270 -17.09 -21.70 16.43
CA PHE A 270 -16.30 -20.88 15.51
C PHE A 270 -16.53 -19.39 15.73
N MET A 271 -17.77 -18.95 15.97
CA MET A 271 -18.07 -17.55 16.31
C MET A 271 -17.33 -17.08 17.56
N ALA A 272 -17.16 -17.95 18.55
CA ALA A 272 -16.38 -17.68 19.76
C ALA A 272 -14.90 -17.43 19.45
N LEU A 273 -14.34 -18.06 18.41
CA LEU A 273 -12.96 -17.84 17.95
C LEU A 273 -12.75 -16.51 17.25
N ASN A 274 -13.82 -15.75 16.93
CA ASN A 274 -13.68 -14.41 16.36
C ASN A 274 -12.84 -13.47 17.23
N SER A 275 -12.83 -13.69 18.56
CA SER A 275 -12.04 -12.85 19.47
C SER A 275 -10.55 -12.89 19.12
N VAL A 276 -10.04 -14.01 18.62
CA VAL A 276 -8.62 -14.14 18.22
C VAL A 276 -8.24 -13.16 17.11
N PHE A 277 -9.18 -12.84 16.21
CA PHE A 277 -8.95 -11.87 15.13
C PHE A 277 -8.81 -10.42 15.61
N ASP A 278 -9.25 -10.13 16.84
CA ASP A 278 -9.17 -8.79 17.41
C ASP A 278 -7.83 -8.52 18.11
N TYR A 279 -6.98 -9.53 18.29
CA TYR A 279 -5.66 -9.39 18.93
C TYR A 279 -4.54 -9.41 17.89
N THR A 280 -3.72 -8.36 17.90
CA THR A 280 -2.47 -8.32 17.12
C THR A 280 -1.37 -9.13 17.77
N GLU A 281 -1.34 -9.14 19.10
CA GLU A 281 -0.50 -10.03 19.89
C GLU A 281 -1.07 -11.46 19.83
N GLY A 282 -0.19 -12.45 19.92
CA GLY A 282 -0.65 -13.84 20.03
C GLY A 282 -1.24 -14.09 21.42
N LEU A 283 -2.27 -14.92 21.49
CA LEU A 283 -2.89 -15.35 22.75
C LEU A 283 -2.41 -16.75 23.11
N SER A 284 -2.30 -17.07 24.40
CA SER A 284 -2.10 -18.46 24.81
C SER A 284 -3.33 -19.30 24.44
N THR A 285 -3.14 -20.59 24.14
CA THR A 285 -4.28 -21.50 23.88
C THR A 285 -5.30 -21.47 25.02
N PHE A 286 -4.80 -21.42 26.26
CA PHE A 286 -5.60 -21.32 27.48
C PHE A 286 -6.47 -20.06 27.50
N ASP A 287 -5.92 -18.89 27.18
CA ASP A 287 -6.67 -17.63 27.15
C ASP A 287 -7.74 -17.65 26.05
N VAL A 288 -7.42 -18.22 24.88
CA VAL A 288 -8.39 -18.37 23.79
C VAL A 288 -9.56 -19.26 24.21
N ILE A 289 -9.28 -20.40 24.86
CA ILE A 289 -10.31 -21.30 25.37
C ILE A 289 -11.20 -20.59 26.40
N ILE A 290 -10.61 -19.80 27.31
CA ILE A 290 -11.38 -19.01 28.29
C ILE A 290 -12.28 -18.00 27.59
N LEU A 291 -11.77 -17.25 26.62
CA LEU A 291 -12.55 -16.27 25.86
C LEU A 291 -13.70 -16.94 25.14
N ALA A 292 -13.44 -18.09 24.49
CA ALA A 292 -14.44 -18.85 23.79
C ALA A 292 -15.55 -19.38 24.72
N LYS A 293 -15.19 -19.93 25.88
CA LYS A 293 -16.16 -20.40 26.88
C LYS A 293 -16.97 -19.26 27.48
N LYS A 294 -16.35 -18.11 27.76
CA LYS A 294 -17.06 -16.91 28.23
C LYS A 294 -18.06 -16.40 27.19
N PHE A 295 -17.71 -16.45 25.91
CA PHE A 295 -18.61 -16.09 24.82
C PHE A 295 -19.80 -17.07 24.72
N SER A 296 -19.52 -18.38 24.74
CA SER A 296 -20.57 -19.41 24.68
C SER A 296 -21.56 -19.29 25.84
N LYS A 297 -21.08 -19.22 27.09
CA LYS A 297 -21.92 -19.11 28.30
C LYS A 297 -22.90 -17.93 28.28
N LYS A 298 -22.55 -16.82 27.62
CA LYS A 298 -23.42 -15.64 27.51
C LYS A 298 -24.59 -15.85 26.56
N ARG A 299 -24.46 -16.74 25.57
CA ARG A 299 -25.48 -16.97 24.52
C ARG A 299 -26.25 -18.26 24.74
N VAL A 300 -25.55 -19.32 25.15
CA VAL A 300 -26.11 -20.63 25.37
C VAL A 300 -25.58 -21.15 26.70
N ASN A 301 -26.47 -21.63 27.57
CA ASN A 301 -26.12 -22.17 28.88
C ASN A 301 -25.51 -23.59 28.77
N LYS A 302 -24.66 -23.82 27.77
CA LYS A 302 -24.02 -25.10 27.46
C LYS A 302 -22.50 -24.92 27.37
N SER A 303 -21.77 -25.85 27.99
CA SER A 303 -20.31 -25.84 28.04
C SER A 303 -19.74 -26.51 26.79
N ILE A 304 -18.84 -25.82 26.08
CA ILE A 304 -18.04 -26.41 25.01
C ILE A 304 -16.82 -27.13 25.64
N GLU A 305 -16.47 -28.30 25.12
CA GLU A 305 -15.30 -29.06 25.55
C GLU A 305 -13.98 -28.39 25.10
N ASN A 306 -12.90 -28.60 25.86
CA ASN A 306 -11.60 -28.01 25.53
C ASN A 306 -11.02 -28.59 24.24
N ASP A 307 -11.06 -29.91 24.11
CA ASP A 307 -10.44 -30.63 22.98
C ASP A 307 -11.12 -30.28 21.65
N SER A 308 -12.42 -30.02 21.68
CA SER A 308 -13.17 -29.52 20.52
C SER A 308 -12.71 -28.12 20.09
N LEU A 309 -12.45 -27.23 21.05
CA LEU A 309 -11.92 -25.89 20.78
C LEU A 309 -10.48 -25.95 20.24
N GLU A 310 -9.64 -26.84 20.77
CA GLU A 310 -8.28 -27.01 20.28
C GLU A 310 -8.22 -27.47 18.82
N VAL A 311 -9.07 -28.42 18.44
CA VAL A 311 -9.15 -28.82 17.03
C VAL A 311 -9.77 -27.73 16.16
N ALA A 312 -10.81 -27.05 16.65
CA ALA A 312 -11.38 -25.91 15.94
C ALA A 312 -10.35 -24.80 15.69
N LEU A 313 -9.41 -24.59 16.61
CA LEU A 313 -8.29 -23.66 16.42
C LEU A 313 -7.33 -24.11 15.32
N GLN A 314 -7.06 -25.41 15.21
CA GLN A 314 -6.17 -25.97 14.18
C GLN A 314 -6.83 -26.05 12.81
N SER A 315 -8.16 -26.10 12.75
CA SER A 315 -8.91 -26.17 11.49
C SER A 315 -9.11 -24.81 10.83
N VAL A 316 -8.84 -23.69 11.51
CA VAL A 316 -8.95 -22.35 10.91
C VAL A 316 -7.71 -22.02 10.08
N LEU A 317 -7.91 -21.65 8.81
CA LEU A 317 -6.83 -21.39 7.85
C LEU A 317 -5.98 -20.17 8.23
N GLU A 318 -6.60 -19.14 8.80
CA GLU A 318 -5.97 -17.85 9.10
C GLU A 318 -5.14 -17.86 10.38
N PHE A 319 -5.29 -18.89 11.21
CA PHE A 319 -4.54 -19.02 12.46
C PHE A 319 -3.21 -19.74 12.23
N GLU A 320 -2.21 -19.32 13.00
CA GLU A 320 -0.94 -20.02 13.15
C GLU A 320 -0.69 -20.25 14.64
N LYS A 321 -0.37 -21.50 14.99
CA LYS A 321 0.01 -21.90 16.34
C LYS A 321 1.54 -22.04 16.37
N VAL A 322 2.20 -21.18 17.15
CA VAL A 322 3.64 -21.26 17.41
C VAL A 322 3.81 -21.64 18.87
N SER A 323 4.20 -22.89 19.12
CA SER A 323 4.21 -23.49 20.46
C SER A 323 2.83 -23.44 21.12
N ASP A 324 2.65 -22.65 22.18
CA ASP A 324 1.37 -22.48 22.89
C ASP A 324 0.65 -21.17 22.53
N ILE A 325 1.20 -20.39 21.62
CA ILE A 325 0.64 -19.09 21.24
C ILE A 325 -0.10 -19.23 19.91
N VAL A 326 -1.38 -18.92 19.93
CA VAL A 326 -2.25 -18.81 18.76
C VAL A 326 -2.27 -17.36 18.31
N ARG A 327 -1.98 -17.12 17.03
CA ARG A 327 -2.01 -15.79 16.46
C ARG A 327 -2.52 -15.83 15.02
N VAL A 328 -3.04 -14.70 14.55
CA VAL A 328 -3.45 -14.58 13.14
C VAL A 328 -2.23 -14.40 12.26
N LYS A 329 -2.18 -15.17 11.17
CA LYS A 329 -1.17 -15.06 10.11
C LYS A 329 -1.11 -13.63 9.58
N ILE A 330 0.10 -13.15 9.31
CA ILE A 330 0.34 -11.76 8.91
C ILE A 330 -0.42 -11.35 7.63
N SER A 331 -0.63 -12.28 6.69
CA SER A 331 -1.38 -12.04 5.45
C SER A 331 -2.84 -11.64 5.71
N TYR A 332 -3.46 -12.23 6.74
CA TYR A 332 -4.87 -12.05 7.11
C TYR A 332 -5.11 -10.95 8.16
N LEU A 333 -4.06 -10.26 8.61
CA LEU A 333 -4.23 -9.07 9.45
C LEU A 333 -4.92 -7.96 8.65
N ARG A 334 -5.86 -7.26 9.32
CA ARG A 334 -6.80 -6.32 8.68
C ARG A 334 -6.12 -5.06 8.16
N SER A 335 -5.27 -4.47 8.97
CA SER A 335 -4.69 -3.15 8.68
C SER A 335 -3.18 -3.23 8.43
N ALA A 336 -2.63 -2.23 7.74
CA ALA A 336 -1.20 -2.10 7.58
C ALA A 336 -0.52 -1.78 8.93
N ALA A 337 -1.23 -1.09 9.85
CA ALA A 337 -0.81 -0.91 11.23
C ALA A 337 -0.65 -2.25 11.96
N ASP A 338 -1.62 -3.16 11.90
CA ASP A 338 -1.52 -4.46 12.59
C ASP A 338 -0.37 -5.31 12.03
N LYS A 339 -0.17 -5.26 10.71
CA LYS A 339 0.98 -5.89 10.05
C LYS A 339 2.29 -5.26 10.50
N ALA A 340 2.36 -3.94 10.58
CA ALA A 340 3.52 -3.22 11.06
C ALA A 340 3.84 -3.53 12.53
N PHE A 341 2.80 -3.63 13.37
CA PHE A 341 2.92 -4.05 14.76
C PHE A 341 3.57 -5.44 14.85
N ARG A 342 3.08 -6.42 14.08
CA ARG A 342 3.64 -7.79 14.05
C ARG A 342 5.13 -7.80 13.70
N VAL A 343 5.52 -7.02 12.69
CA VAL A 343 6.92 -6.98 12.25
C VAL A 343 7.80 -6.29 13.31
N LEU A 344 7.40 -5.13 13.81
CA LEU A 344 8.16 -4.42 14.84
C LEU A 344 8.25 -5.21 16.16
N ASP A 345 7.19 -5.92 16.53
CA ASP A 345 7.15 -6.77 17.72
C ASP A 345 8.10 -7.96 17.62
N SER A 346 8.25 -8.55 16.42
CA SER A 346 9.21 -9.64 16.18
C SER A 346 10.67 -9.18 16.23
N VAL A 347 10.96 -7.97 15.73
CA VAL A 347 12.32 -7.42 15.65
C VAL A 347 12.74 -6.73 16.96
N LYS A 348 11.76 -6.29 17.77
CA LYS A 348 11.94 -5.55 19.04
C LYS A 348 12.82 -4.30 18.91
N GLN A 349 12.97 -3.76 17.69
CA GLN A 349 13.77 -2.56 17.41
C GLN A 349 13.07 -1.65 16.40
N PRO A 350 13.34 -0.33 16.42
CA PRO A 350 12.81 0.59 15.43
C PRO A 350 13.25 0.25 14.01
N MET A 351 12.35 0.41 13.04
CA MET A 351 12.63 0.18 11.63
C MET A 351 12.16 1.33 10.75
N HIS A 352 12.90 1.61 9.68
CA HIS A 352 12.52 2.62 8.69
C HIS A 352 11.26 2.18 7.92
N TYR A 353 10.30 3.09 7.70
CA TYR A 353 9.00 2.78 7.08
C TYR A 353 9.13 2.06 5.72
N SER A 354 10.13 2.41 4.91
CA SER A 354 10.38 1.75 3.62
C SER A 354 10.82 0.29 3.79
N LYS A 355 11.69 0.01 4.77
CA LYS A 355 12.10 -1.38 5.08
C LYS A 355 10.92 -2.15 5.68
N LEU A 356 10.18 -1.53 6.58
CA LEU A 356 8.96 -2.10 7.17
C LEU A 356 7.92 -2.47 6.11
N CYS A 357 7.66 -1.59 5.15
CA CYS A 357 6.74 -1.84 4.03
C CYS A 357 7.19 -3.05 3.18
N ARG A 358 8.50 -3.15 2.89
CA ARG A 358 9.06 -4.29 2.16
C ARG A 358 8.90 -5.60 2.94
N GLU A 359 9.22 -5.61 4.23
CA GLU A 359 9.06 -6.80 5.08
C GLU A 359 7.60 -7.25 5.17
N ILE A 360 6.66 -6.31 5.36
CA ILE A 360 5.22 -6.62 5.36
C ILE A 360 4.81 -7.29 4.05
N ASN A 361 5.21 -6.73 2.92
CA ASN A 361 4.86 -7.27 1.61
C ASN A 361 5.52 -8.62 1.33
N LEU A 362 6.79 -8.79 1.73
CA LEU A 362 7.50 -10.06 1.61
C LEU A 362 6.78 -11.16 2.39
N LEU A 363 6.55 -10.94 3.69
CA LEU A 363 5.90 -11.89 4.59
C LEU A 363 4.43 -12.16 4.25
N SER A 364 3.74 -11.20 3.63
CA SER A 364 2.36 -11.39 3.19
C SER A 364 2.26 -12.12 1.85
N SER A 365 3.25 -11.97 0.97
CA SER A 365 3.26 -12.58 -0.37
C SER A 365 3.63 -14.07 -0.38
N THR A 366 4.41 -14.54 0.60
CA THR A 366 4.91 -15.92 0.66
C THR A 366 3.80 -16.96 0.85
N ASN A 367 2.66 -16.57 1.41
CA ASN A 367 1.60 -17.50 1.82
C ASN A 367 0.28 -17.33 1.07
N ASP A 368 0.12 -16.29 0.23
CA ASP A 368 -1.15 -16.03 -0.45
C ASP A 368 -0.96 -15.39 -1.83
N LYS A 369 -1.42 -16.09 -2.88
CA LYS A 369 -1.34 -15.63 -4.27
C LYS A 369 -2.28 -14.46 -4.57
N ALA A 370 -3.27 -14.19 -3.71
CA ALA A 370 -4.25 -13.11 -3.88
C ALA A 370 -3.87 -11.79 -3.15
N TYR A 371 -2.68 -11.73 -2.53
CA TYR A 371 -2.28 -10.58 -1.72
C TYR A 371 -2.02 -9.30 -2.56
N ALA A 372 -2.70 -8.20 -2.19
CA ALA A 372 -2.45 -6.88 -2.73
C ALA A 372 -1.34 -6.15 -1.92
N PRO A 373 -0.22 -5.73 -2.54
CA PRO A 373 0.86 -5.06 -1.83
C PRO A 373 0.42 -3.74 -1.20
N VAL A 374 0.88 -3.50 0.03
CA VAL A 374 0.68 -2.24 0.73
C VAL A 374 1.74 -1.23 0.27
N SER A 375 1.33 0.02 0.07
CA SER A 375 2.24 1.11 -0.30
C SER A 375 2.89 1.76 0.93
N GLU A 376 4.07 2.37 0.75
CA GLU A 376 4.78 3.09 1.82
C GLU A 376 3.92 4.21 2.42
N THR A 377 3.17 4.94 1.59
CA THR A 377 2.27 6.00 2.02
C THR A 377 1.14 5.48 2.92
N ASN A 378 0.58 4.31 2.61
CA ASN A 378 -0.46 3.70 3.43
C ASN A 378 0.10 3.31 4.80
N VAL A 379 1.28 2.66 4.84
CA VAL A 379 1.96 2.32 6.09
C VAL A 379 2.22 3.56 6.93
N THR A 380 2.81 4.62 6.36
CA THR A 380 3.12 5.84 7.13
C THR A 380 1.88 6.53 7.67
N ASN A 381 0.80 6.59 6.89
CA ASN A 381 -0.45 7.22 7.33
C ASN A 381 -1.08 6.47 8.50
N GLN A 382 -1.09 5.13 8.44
CA GLN A 382 -1.65 4.30 9.52
C GLN A 382 -0.77 4.30 10.77
N LEU A 383 0.57 4.26 10.63
CA LEU A 383 1.50 4.40 11.75
C LEU A 383 1.33 5.75 12.49
N THR A 384 1.08 6.82 11.73
CA THR A 384 0.88 8.16 12.32
C THR A 384 -0.43 8.27 13.09
N ALA A 385 -1.46 7.54 12.67
CA ALA A 385 -2.80 7.60 13.26
C ALA A 385 -2.98 6.68 14.49
N ASP A 386 -2.02 5.79 14.78
CA ASP A 386 -2.15 4.74 15.78
C ASP A 386 -1.15 4.95 16.93
N ASP A 387 -1.68 5.09 18.15
CA ASP A 387 -0.92 5.40 19.37
C ASP A 387 0.06 4.29 19.79
N ARG A 388 -0.04 3.09 19.20
CA ARG A 388 0.89 1.98 19.44
C ARG A 388 2.28 2.22 18.85
N PHE A 389 2.45 3.23 18.00
CA PHE A 389 3.72 3.53 17.34
C PHE A 389 4.28 4.90 17.74
N ILE A 390 5.60 4.96 17.89
CA ILE A 390 6.33 6.21 18.14
C ILE A 390 7.35 6.44 17.01
N PRO A 391 7.33 7.61 16.37
CA PRO A 391 8.35 7.98 15.40
C PRO A 391 9.66 8.33 16.11
N VAL A 392 10.78 7.93 15.51
CA VAL A 392 12.13 8.24 15.98
C VAL A 392 12.54 9.59 15.38
N GLY A 393 11.98 10.69 15.92
CA GLY A 393 12.15 12.04 15.39
C GLY A 393 11.70 12.17 13.92
N LYS A 394 12.44 12.92 13.09
CA LYS A 394 12.14 13.12 11.64
C LYS A 394 12.91 12.19 10.71
N SER A 395 13.35 11.03 11.19
CA SER A 395 14.27 10.13 10.47
C SER A 395 13.58 9.09 9.58
N GLY A 396 12.25 8.96 9.69
CA GLY A 396 11.48 7.90 9.01
C GLY A 396 11.54 6.53 9.72
N PHE A 397 12.22 6.43 10.86
CA PHE A 397 12.20 5.23 11.70
C PHE A 397 11.02 5.27 12.66
N TRP A 398 10.40 4.10 12.86
CA TRP A 398 9.24 3.90 13.73
C TRP A 398 9.50 2.70 14.63
N GLY A 399 9.07 2.80 15.88
CA GLY A 399 9.08 1.69 16.83
C GLY A 399 7.78 1.62 17.63
N LEU A 400 7.70 0.64 18.53
CA LEU A 400 6.52 0.43 19.37
C LEU A 400 6.57 1.31 20.61
N SER A 401 5.42 1.87 21.00
CA SER A 401 5.27 2.69 22.20
C SER A 401 5.59 1.95 23.49
N SER A 402 5.46 0.63 23.50
CA SER A 402 5.77 -0.24 24.64
C SER A 402 7.27 -0.47 24.85
N SER A 403 8.13 -0.09 23.90
CA SER A 403 9.57 -0.26 24.01
C SER A 403 10.19 0.89 24.83
N SER A 404 10.79 0.57 25.96
CA SER A 404 11.37 1.52 26.93
C SER A 404 12.53 2.36 26.39
N ASP A 405 13.16 1.94 25.30
CA ASP A 405 14.46 2.44 24.86
C ASP A 405 14.38 3.52 23.76
N ILE A 406 13.15 3.94 23.39
CA ILE A 406 12.93 4.84 22.25
C ILE A 406 12.60 6.25 22.75
N GLU A 407 13.63 7.11 22.86
CA GLU A 407 13.41 8.54 23.05
C GLU A 407 13.03 9.22 21.72
N ASN A 408 11.85 9.86 21.67
CA ASN A 408 11.42 10.69 20.54
C ASN A 408 12.10 12.08 20.53
N ILE A 409 13.43 12.06 20.43
CA ILE A 409 14.26 13.27 20.33
C ILE A 409 14.72 13.47 18.89
N THR A 410 14.83 14.70 18.39
CA THR A 410 15.38 14.94 17.05
C THR A 410 16.92 14.85 17.04
N ILE A 411 17.53 14.69 15.85
CA ILE A 411 19.01 14.73 15.74
C ILE A 411 19.55 16.06 16.27
N VAL A 412 18.88 17.18 15.98
CA VAL A 412 19.25 18.52 16.47
C VAL A 412 19.20 18.59 18.00
N GLN A 413 18.13 18.09 18.63
CA GLN A 413 18.03 18.05 20.09
C GLN A 413 19.07 17.13 20.74
N ALA A 414 19.37 15.99 20.12
CA ALA A 414 20.41 15.08 20.59
C ALA A 414 21.80 15.74 20.53
N LEU A 415 22.13 16.40 19.41
CA LEU A 415 23.38 17.16 19.25
C LEU A 415 23.48 18.32 20.24
N GLU A 416 22.38 19.04 20.47
CA GLU A 416 22.30 20.12 21.44
C GLU A 416 22.53 19.59 22.87
N ARG A 417 21.91 18.46 23.25
CA ARG A 417 22.11 17.80 24.54
C ARG A 417 23.55 17.32 24.75
N ILE A 418 24.17 16.74 23.71
CA ILE A 418 25.57 16.31 23.72
C ILE A 418 26.50 17.50 23.99
N LEU A 419 26.37 18.57 23.20
CA LEU A 419 27.22 19.75 23.33
C LEU A 419 26.98 20.48 24.67
N HIS A 420 25.74 20.62 25.14
CA HIS A 420 25.47 21.18 26.47
C HIS A 420 26.08 20.34 27.59
N ARG A 421 26.00 19.01 27.51
CA ARG A 421 26.56 18.08 28.51
C ARG A 421 28.08 18.20 28.61
N THR A 422 28.77 18.30 27.48
CA THR A 422 30.23 18.39 27.47
C THR A 422 30.75 19.79 27.77
N GLY A 423 29.96 20.84 27.46
CA GLY A 423 30.27 22.23 27.80
C GLY A 423 31.49 22.83 27.09
N LYS A 424 32.05 22.10 26.10
CA LYS A 424 33.22 22.51 25.32
C LYS A 424 33.07 22.11 23.85
N PRO A 425 33.77 22.78 22.91
CA PRO A 425 33.76 22.36 21.51
C PRO A 425 34.24 20.91 21.38
N MET A 426 33.52 20.12 20.59
CA MET A 426 33.78 18.69 20.39
C MET A 426 34.20 18.39 18.95
N GLU A 427 35.01 17.34 18.77
CA GLU A 427 35.31 16.83 17.44
C GLU A 427 34.14 16.06 16.84
N TYR A 428 34.01 16.09 15.52
CA TYR A 428 32.97 15.34 14.79
C TYR A 428 32.97 13.83 15.12
N ALA A 429 34.14 13.22 15.30
CA ALA A 429 34.25 11.79 15.61
C ALA A 429 33.62 11.47 16.98
N ASP A 430 33.91 12.30 17.98
CA ASP A 430 33.39 12.14 19.34
C ASP A 430 31.89 12.45 19.41
N ILE A 431 31.44 13.45 18.65
CA ILE A 431 30.00 13.76 18.51
C ILE A 431 29.27 12.56 17.88
N LEU A 432 29.85 11.90 16.88
CA LEU A 432 29.25 10.73 16.26
C LEU A 432 29.18 9.53 17.22
N SER A 433 30.23 9.28 18.02
CA SER A 433 30.21 8.17 18.97
C SER A 433 29.15 8.38 20.04
N GLU A 434 29.10 9.58 20.65
CA GLU A 434 28.08 9.90 21.67
C GLU A 434 26.67 9.94 21.08
N LEU A 435 26.52 10.39 19.83
CA LEU A 435 25.22 10.38 19.15
C LEU A 435 24.76 8.96 18.84
N LYS A 436 25.66 8.02 18.53
CA LYS A 436 25.30 6.61 18.28
C LYS A 436 24.81 5.90 19.54
N GLU A 437 25.29 6.29 20.72
CA GLU A 437 24.77 5.79 22.00
C GLU A 437 23.34 6.24 22.26
N ILE A 438 23.03 7.51 21.94
CA ILE A 438 21.69 8.09 22.14
C ILE A 438 20.73 7.73 20.99
N ARG A 439 21.25 7.69 19.76
CA ARG A 439 20.52 7.43 18.51
C ARG A 439 21.35 6.54 17.57
N PRO A 440 21.28 5.21 17.72
CA PRO A 440 22.05 4.28 16.89
C PRO A 440 21.78 4.42 15.38
N TYR A 441 20.56 4.81 15.02
CA TYR A 441 20.06 4.85 13.63
C TYR A 441 20.24 6.22 12.93
N ALA A 442 20.94 7.18 13.54
CA ALA A 442 21.15 8.49 12.94
C ALA A 442 22.11 8.41 11.74
N SER A 443 21.68 8.91 10.57
CA SER A 443 22.52 8.96 9.37
C SER A 443 23.65 9.98 9.52
N GLU A 444 24.90 9.57 9.28
CA GLU A 444 26.07 10.44 9.30
C GLU A 444 25.93 11.63 8.35
N LYS A 445 25.32 11.42 7.16
CA LYS A 445 25.06 12.51 6.20
C LYS A 445 24.15 13.58 6.80
N SER A 446 23.06 13.17 7.46
CA SER A 446 22.13 14.09 8.11
C SER A 446 22.79 14.85 9.25
N VAL A 447 23.65 14.19 10.04
CA VAL A 447 24.41 14.83 11.13
C VAL A 447 25.34 15.92 10.59
N VAL A 448 26.08 15.62 9.52
CA VAL A 448 26.94 16.61 8.83
C VAL A 448 26.11 17.78 8.30
N THR A 449 24.95 17.53 7.71
CA THR A 449 24.05 18.58 7.24
C THR A 449 23.60 19.48 8.39
N TYR A 450 23.06 18.91 9.47
CA TYR A 450 22.60 19.71 10.62
C TYR A 450 23.74 20.50 11.28
N LEU A 451 24.92 19.91 11.46
CA LEU A 451 26.08 20.60 12.05
C LEU A 451 26.60 21.78 11.20
N ASN A 452 26.35 21.79 9.89
CA ASN A 452 26.85 22.84 8.98
C ASN A 452 25.78 23.88 8.59
N ASP A 453 24.52 23.46 8.48
CA ASP A 453 23.43 24.26 7.94
C ASP A 453 22.49 24.81 9.03
N ASP A 454 22.39 24.16 10.20
CA ASP A 454 21.54 24.65 11.29
C ASP A 454 22.19 25.83 12.03
N SER A 455 21.43 26.91 12.22
CA SER A 455 21.85 28.14 12.90
C SER A 455 22.31 27.95 14.36
N LYS A 456 21.94 26.82 14.99
CA LYS A 456 22.31 26.50 16.38
C LYS A 456 23.76 26.06 16.53
N PHE A 457 24.39 25.54 15.48
CA PHE A 457 25.75 25.00 15.53
C PHE A 457 26.72 25.88 14.75
N ALA A 458 27.95 25.99 15.25
CA ALA A 458 29.01 26.76 14.63
C ALA A 458 30.29 25.92 14.54
N ARG A 459 30.94 25.93 13.38
CA ARG A 459 32.26 25.31 13.20
C ARG A 459 33.34 26.25 13.72
N VAL A 460 34.03 25.86 14.78
CA VAL A 460 35.04 26.70 15.46
C VAL A 460 36.48 26.30 15.16
N GLY A 461 36.70 25.13 14.54
CA GLY A 461 38.03 24.67 14.14
C GLY A 461 38.01 23.55 13.09
N ARG A 462 39.16 22.92 12.84
CA ARG A 462 39.25 21.75 11.95
C ARG A 462 38.53 20.58 12.62
N ARG A 463 37.34 20.23 12.12
CA ARG A 463 36.46 19.17 12.65
C ARG A 463 35.87 19.45 14.05
N LEU A 464 36.02 20.67 14.57
CA LEU A 464 35.49 21.10 15.88
C LEU A 464 34.19 21.88 15.71
N PHE A 465 33.17 21.48 16.47
CA PHE A 465 31.83 22.08 16.47
C PHE A 465 31.45 22.54 17.88
N ALA A 466 30.71 23.64 17.95
CA ALA A 466 30.22 24.24 19.19
C ALA A 466 28.80 24.79 18.99
N LEU A 467 28.11 25.08 20.10
CA LEU A 467 26.85 25.81 20.06
C LEU A 467 27.10 27.29 19.73
N ASN A 468 26.29 27.84 18.84
CA ASN A 468 26.38 29.24 18.45
C ASN A 468 26.06 30.18 19.63
N SER A 469 25.27 29.70 20.61
CA SER A 469 24.98 30.41 21.86
C SER A 469 26.22 30.67 22.74
N TRP A 470 27.31 29.92 22.55
CA TRP A 470 28.54 30.05 23.35
C TRP A 470 29.43 31.25 22.93
N ARG A 471 28.98 32.09 21.99
CA ARG A 471 29.69 33.31 21.53
C ARG A 471 31.13 33.07 21.04
N ILE A 472 31.43 31.87 20.54
CA ILE A 472 32.75 31.52 20.01
C ILE A 472 32.87 32.02 18.56
N LYS A 473 34.02 32.59 18.17
CA LYS A 473 34.25 33.06 16.79
C LYS A 473 34.22 31.87 15.81
N PRO A 474 33.29 31.83 14.83
CA PRO A 474 33.24 30.76 13.85
C PRO A 474 34.43 30.82 12.88
N SER A 475 34.92 29.66 12.48
CA SER A 475 35.93 29.51 11.43
C SER A 475 35.37 30.04 10.10
N PRO A 476 36.14 30.82 9.32
CA PRO A 476 35.67 31.36 8.05
C PRO A 476 35.25 30.23 7.12
N LYS A 477 34.00 30.28 6.62
CA LYS A 477 33.51 29.35 5.61
C LYS A 477 34.33 29.57 4.33
N VAL A 478 35.08 28.56 3.88
CA VAL A 478 35.76 28.59 2.58
C VAL A 478 34.66 28.71 1.51
N LYS A 479 34.65 29.83 0.76
CA LYS A 479 33.74 29.99 -0.39
C LYS A 479 34.02 28.84 -1.36
N ARG A 480 33.02 28.00 -1.66
CA ARG A 480 33.13 27.01 -2.75
C ARG A 480 33.48 27.74 -4.04
N LEU A 481 34.52 27.28 -4.75
CA LEU A 481 34.77 27.70 -6.13
C LEU A 481 33.48 27.44 -6.93
N LYS A 482 33.01 28.44 -7.68
CA LYS A 482 31.78 28.35 -8.48
C LYS A 482 31.84 27.09 -9.35
N SER A 483 30.76 26.32 -9.39
CA SER A 483 30.65 25.17 -10.30
C SER A 483 30.75 25.68 -11.74
N ILE A 484 31.85 25.36 -12.42
CA ILE A 484 32.06 25.72 -13.82
C ILE A 484 31.03 24.98 -14.66
N SER A 485 30.15 25.71 -15.33
CA SER A 485 29.09 25.12 -16.15
C SER A 485 29.69 24.44 -17.38
N SER A 486 29.02 23.41 -17.90
CA SER A 486 29.46 22.73 -19.12
C SER A 486 29.45 23.67 -20.34
N HIS A 487 28.59 24.69 -20.31
CA HIS A 487 28.49 25.73 -21.32
C HIS A 487 29.73 26.65 -21.31
N ASP A 488 30.11 27.18 -20.15
CA ASP A 488 31.31 28.03 -20.01
C ASP A 488 32.58 27.25 -20.40
N PHE A 489 32.61 25.95 -20.07
CA PHE A 489 33.70 25.07 -20.46
C PHE A 489 33.77 24.86 -21.98
N ALA A 490 32.64 24.58 -22.64
CA ALA A 490 32.59 24.41 -24.09
C ALA A 490 32.96 25.70 -24.84
N LEU A 491 32.54 26.87 -24.34
CA LEU A 491 32.93 28.18 -24.89
C LEU A 491 34.45 28.41 -24.79
N ALA A 492 35.05 28.19 -23.63
CA ALA A 492 36.49 28.38 -23.44
C ALA A 492 37.33 27.44 -24.31
N VAL A 493 36.83 26.22 -24.56
CA VAL A 493 37.47 25.26 -25.47
C VAL A 493 37.33 25.69 -26.94
N LYS A 494 36.15 26.20 -27.33
CA LYS A 494 35.91 26.75 -28.66
C LYS A 494 36.82 27.94 -28.96
N GLU A 495 36.91 28.90 -28.03
CA GLU A 495 37.81 30.06 -28.15
C GLU A 495 39.27 29.62 -28.29
N GLY A 496 39.69 28.61 -27.53
CA GLY A 496 41.04 28.05 -27.62
C GLY A 496 41.35 27.36 -28.95
N LEU A 497 40.36 26.69 -29.56
CA LEU A 497 40.52 26.00 -30.85
C LEU A 497 40.26 26.89 -32.07
N GLN A 498 39.66 28.07 -31.89
CA GLN A 498 39.55 29.08 -32.94
C GLN A 498 40.88 29.79 -33.23
N ILE A 499 41.80 29.79 -32.26
CA ILE A 499 43.14 30.38 -32.40
C ILE A 499 43.99 29.52 -33.33
N GLU A 500 43.99 28.19 -33.13
CA GLU A 500 44.74 27.23 -33.94
C GLU A 500 44.02 25.87 -33.86
N ASN A 501 43.81 25.19 -35.00
CA ASN A 501 43.22 23.84 -35.05
C ASN A 501 43.90 23.04 -36.18
N PRO A 502 44.66 21.98 -35.89
CA PRO A 502 44.90 21.34 -34.59
C PRO A 502 45.81 22.14 -33.64
N GLN A 503 45.59 22.04 -32.32
CA GLN A 503 46.40 22.72 -31.28
C GLN A 503 47.07 21.72 -30.32
N PRO A 504 48.31 21.94 -29.82
CA PRO A 504 48.91 21.05 -28.84
C PRO A 504 48.08 20.94 -27.54
N PHE A 505 47.90 19.72 -27.03
CA PHE A 505 47.00 19.44 -25.90
C PHE A 505 47.40 20.19 -24.63
N ALA A 506 48.70 20.36 -24.37
CA ALA A 506 49.20 21.11 -23.23
C ALA A 506 48.83 22.61 -23.31
N THR A 507 48.89 23.19 -24.52
CA THR A 507 48.57 24.60 -24.76
C THR A 507 47.07 24.87 -24.62
N LEU A 508 46.22 23.95 -25.10
CA LEU A 508 44.78 24.09 -24.92
C LEU A 508 44.36 23.98 -23.44
N ILE A 509 44.98 23.09 -22.67
CA ILE A 509 44.72 22.97 -21.22
C ILE A 509 45.04 24.27 -20.50
N SER A 510 46.17 24.92 -20.80
CA SER A 510 46.56 26.15 -20.13
C SER A 510 45.65 27.33 -20.50
N ILE A 511 45.22 27.43 -21.76
CA ILE A 511 44.24 28.44 -22.21
C ILE A 511 42.90 28.26 -21.48
N VAL A 512 42.36 27.04 -21.46
CA VAL A 512 41.06 26.74 -20.84
C VAL A 512 41.11 26.91 -19.32
N ALA A 513 42.20 26.48 -18.68
CA ALA A 513 42.40 26.65 -17.23
C ALA A 513 42.49 28.13 -16.82
N LYS A 514 43.19 28.95 -17.64
CA LYS A 514 43.33 30.39 -17.40
C LYS A 514 42.04 31.16 -17.64
N SER A 515 41.28 30.81 -18.69
CA SER A 515 39.99 31.42 -18.99
C SER A 515 38.94 31.16 -17.90
N LEU A 516 38.91 29.92 -17.36
CA LEU A 516 37.88 29.51 -16.39
C LEU A 516 38.32 29.60 -14.92
N GLY A 517 39.57 30.02 -14.65
CA GLY A 517 40.13 30.06 -13.29
C GLY A 517 40.12 28.70 -12.60
N CYS A 518 40.36 27.61 -13.35
CA CYS A 518 40.31 26.24 -12.84
C CYS A 518 41.69 25.57 -12.85
N SER A 519 41.83 24.44 -12.13
CA SER A 519 43.12 23.71 -12.13
C SER A 519 43.35 23.02 -13.48
N GLU A 520 44.61 22.99 -13.94
CA GLU A 520 44.99 22.31 -15.19
C GLU A 520 44.59 20.82 -15.20
N VAL A 521 44.58 20.18 -14.02
CA VAL A 521 44.13 18.79 -13.85
C VAL A 521 42.63 18.66 -14.16
N SER A 522 41.80 19.60 -13.70
CA SER A 522 40.35 19.59 -13.96
C SER A 522 40.05 19.88 -15.43
N ALA A 523 40.76 20.84 -16.02
CA ALA A 523 40.64 21.15 -17.45
C ALA A 523 41.03 19.94 -18.32
N ARG A 524 42.12 19.26 -17.98
CA ARG A 524 42.58 18.04 -18.67
C ARG A 524 41.56 16.90 -18.61
N GLN A 525 40.97 16.65 -17.44
CA GLN A 525 39.97 15.58 -17.30
C GLN A 525 38.70 15.88 -18.12
N LYS A 526 38.20 17.11 -18.07
CA LYS A 526 37.01 17.52 -18.83
C LYS A 526 37.24 17.58 -20.34
N LEU A 527 38.44 17.97 -20.78
CA LEU A 527 38.81 17.95 -22.21
C LEU A 527 38.83 16.52 -22.78
N ARG A 528 39.26 15.52 -21.99
CA ARG A 528 39.25 14.11 -22.43
C ARG A 528 37.85 13.50 -22.50
N SER A 529 36.88 14.06 -21.78
CA SER A 529 35.50 13.58 -21.77
C SER A 529 34.62 14.24 -22.85
N LEU A 530 35.14 15.19 -23.62
CA LEU A 530 34.40 15.85 -24.69
C LEU A 530 34.44 14.97 -25.95
N GLU A 531 33.27 14.45 -26.35
CA GLU A 531 33.13 13.61 -27.55
C GLU A 531 33.39 14.38 -28.86
N ALA A 532 33.25 15.71 -28.85
CA ALA A 532 33.43 16.57 -30.02
C ALA A 532 34.91 16.79 -30.43
N ILE A 533 35.86 16.17 -29.73
CA ILE A 533 37.29 16.48 -29.84
C ILE A 533 38.11 15.20 -29.98
N GLU A 534 39.02 15.18 -30.95
CA GLU A 534 39.94 14.07 -31.19
C GLU A 534 41.35 14.38 -30.70
N LEU A 535 41.99 13.40 -30.05
CA LEU A 535 43.40 13.47 -29.66
C LEU A 535 44.23 12.70 -30.68
N ARG A 536 45.08 13.42 -31.44
CA ARG A 536 45.97 12.84 -32.46
C ARG A 536 47.43 12.95 -32.02
N ASP A 537 48.27 12.07 -32.55
CA ASP A 537 49.72 12.18 -32.36
C ASP A 537 50.28 13.16 -33.42
N ARG A 538 51.19 14.04 -33.00
CA ARG A 538 51.71 15.12 -33.85
C ARG A 538 52.62 14.57 -34.95
N GLU A 539 52.43 15.00 -36.20
CA GLU A 539 53.22 14.52 -37.36
C GLU A 539 54.74 14.82 -37.25
N SER A 540 55.13 15.85 -36.49
CA SER A 540 56.52 16.32 -36.39
C SER A 540 57.10 16.35 -34.97
N GLY A 541 56.79 15.37 -34.12
CA GLY A 541 57.49 15.15 -32.84
C GLY A 541 56.66 14.55 -31.70
N ARG A 542 57.31 14.21 -30.57
CA ARG A 542 56.66 13.64 -29.37
C ARG A 542 55.63 14.61 -28.76
N GLY A 543 54.35 14.29 -28.88
CA GLY A 543 53.27 15.01 -28.21
C GLY A 543 51.89 14.70 -28.81
N LYS A 544 50.83 14.93 -28.03
CA LYS A 544 49.44 14.84 -28.51
C LYS A 544 48.89 16.21 -28.86
N GLU A 545 48.18 16.30 -29.96
CA GLU A 545 47.43 17.47 -30.38
C GLU A 545 45.93 17.21 -30.33
N VAL A 546 45.19 18.29 -30.22
CA VAL A 546 43.75 18.33 -30.12
C VAL A 546 43.22 18.85 -31.43
N PHE A 547 42.42 18.04 -32.11
CA PHE A 547 41.77 18.39 -33.35
C PHE A 547 40.26 18.30 -33.17
N CYS A 548 39.54 19.34 -33.60
CA CYS A 548 38.09 19.30 -33.71
C CYS A 548 37.74 19.29 -35.20
N PRO A 549 37.15 18.18 -35.72
CA PRO A 549 36.81 18.06 -37.14
C PRO A 549 35.76 19.09 -37.58
N ASP A 550 34.83 19.43 -36.69
CA ASP A 550 33.78 20.40 -36.94
C ASP A 550 33.50 21.24 -35.69
N LEU A 551 33.86 22.53 -35.77
CA LEU A 551 33.64 23.50 -34.69
C LEU A 551 32.15 23.73 -34.38
N SER A 552 31.23 23.34 -35.28
CA SER A 552 29.79 23.47 -35.05
C SER A 552 29.21 22.39 -34.12
N LEU A 553 29.93 21.28 -33.89
CA LEU A 553 29.59 20.30 -32.85
C LEU A 553 29.73 20.87 -31.42
N LEU A 554 30.67 21.80 -31.24
CA LEU A 554 30.78 22.56 -29.99
C LEU A 554 29.61 23.54 -29.84
N ASP A 555 29.07 24.07 -30.93
CA ASP A 555 27.88 24.93 -30.92
C ASP A 555 26.60 24.17 -30.56
N GLU A 556 26.47 22.90 -30.96
CA GLU A 556 25.37 22.04 -30.50
C GLU A 556 25.44 21.75 -29.01
N LEU A 557 26.62 21.51 -28.44
CA LEU A 557 26.80 21.35 -26.98
C LEU A 557 26.49 22.63 -26.20
N ILE A 558 26.84 23.79 -26.77
CA ILE A 558 26.51 25.11 -26.21
C ILE A 558 24.99 25.33 -26.20
N LYS A 559 24.28 24.93 -27.27
CA LYS A 559 22.81 25.01 -27.39
C LYS A 559 22.06 23.97 -26.54
N ASN A 560 22.54 22.73 -26.47
CA ASN A 560 21.86 21.62 -25.77
C ASN A 560 21.83 21.79 -24.23
N VAL A 561 22.67 22.67 -23.66
CA VAL A 561 22.63 23.00 -22.22
C VAL A 561 21.52 24.01 -21.88
N GLU A 562 21.06 24.82 -22.83
CA GLU A 562 19.91 25.72 -22.64
C GLU A 562 18.60 24.95 -22.52
N THR A 563 18.49 23.74 -23.10
CA THR A 563 17.34 22.85 -22.95
C THR A 563 17.49 21.92 -21.74
N LYS A 564 17.56 22.47 -20.53
CA LYS A 564 17.40 21.65 -19.31
C LYS A 564 15.98 21.11 -19.24
N LYS A 565 15.84 19.80 -18.94
CA LYS A 565 14.59 19.14 -18.54
C LYS A 565 13.81 20.01 -17.55
N VAL A 566 12.73 20.63 -18.01
CA VAL A 566 11.80 21.36 -17.13
C VAL A 566 11.05 20.31 -16.32
N LEU A 567 11.15 20.35 -15.00
CA LEU A 567 10.42 19.42 -14.14
C LEU A 567 8.92 19.68 -14.29
N LEU A 568 8.10 18.63 -14.27
CA LEU A 568 6.63 18.78 -14.34
C LEU A 568 6.11 19.71 -13.24
N LYS A 569 6.74 19.68 -12.06
CA LYS A 569 6.50 20.63 -10.98
C LYS A 569 6.67 22.08 -11.45
N ASP A 570 7.76 22.38 -12.14
CA ASP A 570 8.07 23.74 -12.59
C ASP A 570 7.09 24.17 -13.68
N LEU A 571 6.71 23.27 -14.60
CA LEU A 571 5.68 23.55 -15.62
C LEU A 571 4.32 23.90 -14.98
N VAL A 572 3.84 23.06 -14.06
CA VAL A 572 2.55 23.29 -13.39
C VAL A 572 2.58 24.54 -12.53
N GLN A 573 3.64 24.75 -11.75
CA GLN A 573 3.76 25.94 -10.89
C GLN A 573 3.94 27.23 -11.69
N ASN A 574 4.61 27.19 -12.84
CA ASN A 574 4.74 28.34 -13.73
C ASN A 574 3.40 28.65 -14.41
N GLU A 575 2.62 27.65 -14.79
CA GLU A 575 1.29 27.86 -15.38
C GLU A 575 0.28 28.40 -14.35
N VAL A 576 0.33 27.91 -13.11
CA VAL A 576 -0.45 28.49 -12.01
C VAL A 576 -0.06 29.96 -11.80
N LYS A 577 1.24 30.27 -11.80
CA LYS A 577 1.71 31.65 -11.69
C LYS A 577 1.26 32.50 -12.86
N SER A 578 1.34 32.01 -14.10
CA SER A 578 0.93 32.79 -15.28
C SER A 578 -0.55 33.19 -15.19
N ILE A 579 -1.42 32.27 -14.79
CA ILE A 579 -2.86 32.53 -14.64
C ILE A 579 -3.15 33.52 -13.50
N LEU A 580 -2.58 33.29 -12.31
CA LEU A 580 -2.87 34.12 -11.14
C LEU A 580 -2.14 35.48 -11.16
N TYR A 581 -0.98 35.57 -11.81
CA TYR A 581 -0.24 36.83 -11.94
C TYR A 581 -0.85 37.72 -13.03
N ALA A 582 -1.52 37.14 -14.04
CA ALA A 582 -2.32 37.89 -14.98
C ALA A 582 -3.57 38.52 -14.33
N ARG A 583 -3.98 38.05 -13.15
CA ARG A 583 -5.13 38.52 -12.37
C ARG A 583 -4.76 38.75 -10.89
N PRO A 584 -3.87 39.71 -10.59
CA PRO A 584 -3.43 39.96 -9.23
C PRO A 584 -4.59 40.38 -8.34
N ASN A 585 -4.61 39.90 -7.10
CA ASN A 585 -5.63 40.17 -6.07
C ASN A 585 -7.05 39.65 -6.38
N GLU A 586 -7.26 38.88 -7.45
CA GLU A 586 -8.54 38.25 -7.77
C GLU A 586 -8.57 36.77 -7.32
N PRO A 587 -9.50 36.35 -6.46
CA PRO A 587 -9.56 34.97 -5.98
C PRO A 587 -10.24 34.03 -6.98
N ILE A 588 -9.55 32.95 -7.36
CA ILE A 588 -10.06 31.92 -8.28
C ILE A 588 -10.36 30.64 -7.51
N LEU A 589 -11.47 29.97 -7.83
CA LEU A 589 -11.79 28.65 -7.28
C LEU A 589 -10.69 27.64 -7.64
N LYS A 590 -10.22 26.87 -6.66
CA LYS A 590 -9.20 25.83 -6.87
C LYS A 590 -9.61 24.78 -7.93
N GLY A 591 -10.92 24.54 -8.08
CA GLY A 591 -11.47 23.67 -9.13
C GLY A 591 -11.30 24.26 -10.53
N ASP A 592 -11.66 25.54 -10.69
CA ASP A 592 -11.56 26.23 -11.98
C ASP A 592 -10.10 26.46 -12.38
N LEU A 593 -9.26 26.81 -11.40
CA LEU A 593 -7.82 26.95 -11.61
C LEU A 593 -7.17 25.64 -12.11
N TYR A 594 -7.62 24.48 -11.60
CA TYR A 594 -7.16 23.18 -12.11
C TYR A 594 -7.54 22.97 -13.58
N HIS A 595 -8.78 23.30 -13.96
CA HIS A 595 -9.24 23.18 -15.33
C HIS A 595 -8.49 24.13 -16.28
N MET A 596 -8.13 25.32 -15.82
CA MET A 596 -7.32 26.28 -16.60
C MET A 596 -5.87 25.84 -16.76
N VAL A 597 -5.29 25.10 -15.80
CA VAL A 597 -3.90 24.62 -15.90
C VAL A 597 -3.79 23.36 -16.76
N ILE A 598 -4.76 22.44 -16.67
CA ILE A 598 -4.69 21.17 -17.43
C ILE A 598 -4.83 21.36 -18.95
N SER A 599 -5.42 22.48 -19.39
CA SER A 599 -5.50 22.80 -20.83
C SER A 599 -4.12 22.99 -21.46
N ASN A 600 -3.13 23.42 -20.68
CA ASN A 600 -1.78 23.74 -21.16
C ASN A 600 -0.71 22.77 -20.62
N VAL A 601 -0.90 22.24 -19.40
CA VAL A 601 0.05 21.33 -18.75
C VAL A 601 -0.67 20.09 -18.21
N SER A 602 -0.41 18.94 -18.84
CA SER A 602 -1.00 17.66 -18.44
C SER A 602 -0.50 17.24 -17.06
N CYS A 603 -1.40 17.17 -16.07
CA CYS A 603 -1.09 16.72 -14.71
C CYS A 603 -2.31 16.07 -14.04
N LEU A 604 -2.06 15.10 -13.14
CA LEU A 604 -3.12 14.46 -12.36
C LEU A 604 -3.69 15.44 -11.33
N ARG A 605 -5.00 15.39 -11.10
CA ARG A 605 -5.71 16.27 -10.15
C ARG A 605 -5.08 16.31 -8.74
N PRO A 606 -4.68 15.18 -8.12
CA PRO A 606 -4.01 15.21 -6.81
C PRO A 606 -2.63 15.88 -6.87
N THR A 607 -1.90 15.68 -7.97
CA THR A 607 -0.57 16.26 -8.20
C THR A 607 -0.64 17.77 -8.34
N PHE A 608 -1.65 18.29 -9.04
CA PHE A 608 -1.93 19.73 -9.13
C PHE A 608 -2.13 20.36 -7.75
N TYR A 609 -3.05 19.82 -6.94
CA TYR A 609 -3.31 20.37 -5.60
C TYR A 609 -2.08 20.26 -4.69
N GLN A 610 -1.34 19.16 -4.76
CA GLN A 610 -0.09 18.99 -4.01
C GLN A 610 0.98 20.01 -4.42
N TYR A 611 1.05 20.38 -5.70
CA TYR A 611 1.99 21.38 -6.18
C TYR A 611 1.55 22.81 -5.86
N LEU A 612 0.23 23.07 -5.89
CA LEU A 612 -0.38 24.34 -5.50
C LEU A 612 -0.21 24.62 -3.99
N GLU A 613 -0.41 23.63 -3.12
CA GLU A 613 -0.18 23.74 -1.67
C GLU A 613 1.26 24.13 -1.31
N LYS A 614 2.23 23.75 -2.14
CA LYS A 614 3.66 24.03 -1.94
C LYS A 614 4.10 25.38 -2.52
N MET A 615 3.17 26.25 -2.92
CA MET A 615 3.49 27.58 -3.47
C MET A 615 3.31 28.67 -2.43
N ASP A 616 4.41 29.06 -1.78
CA ASP A 616 4.41 30.08 -0.71
C ASP A 616 3.98 31.49 -1.18
N SER A 617 4.03 31.74 -2.50
CA SER A 617 3.66 33.04 -3.09
C SER A 617 2.17 33.18 -3.42
N ILE A 618 1.36 32.14 -3.21
CA ILE A 618 -0.08 32.12 -3.53
C ILE A 618 -0.84 31.81 -2.26
N GLU A 619 -1.71 32.72 -1.85
CA GLU A 619 -2.56 32.50 -0.70
C GLU A 619 -3.75 31.62 -1.06
N GLN A 620 -4.07 30.69 -0.18
CA GLN A 620 -5.17 29.74 -0.34
C GLN A 620 -6.05 29.79 0.89
N TYR A 621 -7.34 30.00 0.69
CA TYR A 621 -8.31 30.09 1.78
C TYR A 621 -9.62 29.40 1.40
N SER A 622 -10.44 29.10 2.40
CA SER A 622 -11.78 28.55 2.23
C SER A 622 -12.80 29.55 2.71
N ASP A 623 -13.83 29.81 1.89
CA ASP A 623 -14.98 30.63 2.27
C ASP A 623 -16.26 29.93 1.84
N ASN A 624 -17.22 29.78 2.77
CA ASN A 624 -18.50 29.10 2.58
C ASN A 624 -18.42 27.73 1.87
N GLY A 625 -17.46 26.88 2.28
CA GLY A 625 -17.26 25.54 1.73
C GLY A 625 -16.63 25.49 0.33
N LYS A 626 -16.24 26.65 -0.23
CA LYS A 626 -15.50 26.76 -1.49
C LYS A 626 -14.04 27.13 -1.22
N HIS A 627 -13.13 26.55 -1.98
CA HIS A 627 -11.69 26.78 -1.83
C HIS A 627 -11.16 27.68 -2.93
N TYR A 628 -10.45 28.74 -2.55
CA TYR A 628 -9.89 29.73 -3.46
C TYR A 628 -8.36 29.74 -3.40
N ALA A 629 -7.75 30.20 -4.49
CA ALA A 629 -6.34 30.54 -4.60
C ALA A 629 -6.22 31.95 -5.18
N VAL A 630 -5.40 32.79 -4.57
CA VAL A 630 -5.20 34.19 -4.96
C VAL A 630 -3.72 34.57 -4.88
N TYR A 631 -3.23 35.27 -5.90
CA TYR A 631 -1.93 35.92 -5.82
C TYR A 631 -2.12 37.33 -5.26
N LYS A 632 -1.69 37.56 -4.01
CA LYS A 632 -1.69 38.90 -3.42
C LYS A 632 -0.43 39.64 -3.85
N HIS A 633 -0.57 40.57 -4.79
CA HIS A 633 0.52 41.44 -5.23
C HIS A 633 0.38 42.82 -4.59
N TYR A 634 1.39 43.21 -3.82
CA TYR A 634 1.57 44.57 -3.33
C TYR A 634 2.79 45.15 -4.05
N GLU A 635 2.56 46.05 -5.00
CA GLU A 635 3.66 46.84 -5.58
C GLU A 635 4.15 47.82 -4.51
N PRO A 636 5.47 47.86 -4.18
CA PRO A 636 6.00 48.94 -3.38
C PRO A 636 5.86 50.23 -4.19
N ASP A 637 4.94 51.10 -3.74
CA ASP A 637 4.63 52.38 -4.34
C ASP A 637 5.93 53.21 -4.46
N ILE A 638 6.36 53.50 -5.68
CA ILE A 638 7.49 54.40 -5.93
C ILE A 638 7.10 55.75 -5.34
N SER A 639 7.88 56.24 -4.36
CA SER A 639 7.61 57.50 -3.67
C SER A 639 8.64 58.56 -4.04
N ILE A 640 8.17 59.77 -4.35
CA ILE A 640 9.04 60.92 -4.61
C ILE A 640 9.46 61.50 -3.26
N LYS A 641 10.76 61.57 -3.00
CA LYS A 641 11.31 62.16 -1.78
C LYS A 641 11.77 63.59 -2.06
N ILE A 642 11.17 64.55 -1.35
CA ILE A 642 11.58 65.97 -1.37
C ILE A 642 11.96 66.34 0.05
N ASP A 643 13.10 67.00 0.23
CA ASP A 643 13.56 67.50 1.52
C ASP A 643 13.28 69.01 1.65
N PRO A 644 12.28 69.41 2.46
CA PRO A 644 11.96 70.83 2.68
C PRO A 644 13.09 71.62 3.33
N SER A 645 14.03 70.95 4.00
CA SER A 645 15.16 71.60 4.69
C SER A 645 16.04 72.38 3.72
N GLN A 646 16.12 71.96 2.46
CA GLN A 646 16.89 72.62 1.41
C GLN A 646 16.38 74.04 1.09
N TYR A 647 15.13 74.35 1.41
CA TYR A 647 14.52 75.67 1.19
C TYR A 647 14.34 76.47 2.49
N GLY A 648 15.02 76.06 3.57
CA GLY A 648 14.98 76.77 4.86
C GLY A 648 13.70 76.56 5.66
N ALA A 649 13.04 75.41 5.53
CA ALA A 649 11.83 75.09 6.29
C ALA A 649 12.11 74.93 7.80
N ASN A 650 11.34 75.62 8.64
CA ASN A 650 11.34 75.41 10.09
C ASN A 650 10.51 74.17 10.46
N ASP A 651 10.63 73.69 11.70
CA ASP A 651 9.97 72.44 12.15
C ASP A 651 8.44 72.48 12.03
N GLU A 652 7.82 73.66 12.19
CA GLU A 652 6.37 73.83 11.97
C GLU A 652 5.98 73.60 10.50
N VAL A 653 6.78 74.11 9.56
CA VAL A 653 6.55 73.94 8.11
C VAL A 653 6.82 72.49 7.70
N LYS A 654 7.86 71.86 8.26
CA LYS A 654 8.15 70.43 8.04
C LYS A 654 6.99 69.55 8.49
N ASN A 655 6.38 69.83 9.63
CA ASN A 655 5.21 69.09 10.12
C ASN A 655 3.99 69.27 9.20
N LYS A 656 3.74 70.49 8.69
CA LYS A 656 2.65 70.74 7.73
C LYS A 656 2.88 70.01 6.39
N LEU A 657 4.13 69.85 5.97
CA LEU A 657 4.49 69.20 4.70
C LEU A 657 4.68 67.68 4.81
N ALA A 658 4.85 67.12 6.02
CA ALA A 658 5.16 65.71 6.21
C ALA A 658 4.11 64.76 5.62
N ARG A 659 2.83 65.07 5.86
CA ARG A 659 1.70 64.29 5.34
C ARG A 659 1.60 64.31 3.81
N PRO A 660 1.52 65.48 3.13
CA PRO A 660 1.42 65.50 1.67
C PRO A 660 2.66 64.93 0.98
N LEU A 661 3.87 65.13 1.54
CA LEU A 661 5.09 64.52 0.99
C LEU A 661 5.11 63.01 1.15
N GLY A 662 4.54 62.47 2.24
CA GLY A 662 4.36 61.03 2.43
C GLY A 662 3.37 60.41 1.43
N HIS A 663 2.46 61.21 0.86
CA HIS A 663 1.47 60.77 -0.12
C HIS A 663 1.92 60.93 -1.58
N LEU A 664 3.16 61.38 -1.86
CA LEU A 664 3.70 61.47 -3.22
C LEU A 664 4.06 60.09 -3.79
N THR A 665 3.04 59.25 -3.97
CA THR A 665 3.11 57.94 -4.63
C THR A 665 2.21 57.91 -5.85
N ILE A 666 2.39 56.95 -6.76
CA ILE A 666 1.58 56.86 -8.00
C ILE A 666 0.09 56.81 -7.67
N SER A 667 -0.28 56.10 -6.59
CA SER A 667 -1.66 55.93 -6.15
C SER A 667 -2.32 57.21 -5.62
N ASN A 668 -1.55 58.08 -4.96
CA ASN A 668 -2.05 59.22 -4.18
C ASN A 668 -1.50 60.59 -4.63
N VAL A 669 -0.84 60.66 -5.79
CA VAL A 669 -0.18 61.88 -6.30
C VAL A 669 -1.14 63.06 -6.50
N ASP A 670 -2.38 62.79 -6.86
CA ASP A 670 -3.47 63.76 -7.00
C ASP A 670 -3.82 64.41 -5.66
N ILE A 671 -3.99 63.59 -4.62
CA ILE A 671 -4.25 64.02 -3.24
C ILE A 671 -3.06 64.82 -2.70
N ALA A 672 -1.84 64.29 -2.88
CA ALA A 672 -0.61 64.93 -2.39
C ALA A 672 -0.41 66.33 -2.97
N LEU A 673 -0.54 66.47 -4.30
CA LEU A 673 -0.37 67.76 -4.96
C LEU A 673 -1.55 68.72 -4.70
N GLY A 674 -2.75 68.20 -4.43
CA GLY A 674 -3.90 68.98 -3.98
C GLY A 674 -3.70 69.57 -2.59
N GLU A 675 -3.26 68.76 -1.63
CA GLU A 675 -2.91 69.20 -0.27
C GLU A 675 -1.77 70.23 -0.29
N LEU A 676 -0.71 70.02 -1.10
CA LEU A 676 0.36 71.01 -1.30
C LEU A 676 -0.16 72.33 -1.87
N GLY A 677 -1.09 72.28 -2.84
CA GLY A 677 -1.70 73.47 -3.42
C GLY A 677 -2.49 74.30 -2.42
N LEU A 678 -3.21 73.64 -1.50
CA LEU A 678 -3.95 74.32 -0.44
C LEU A 678 -3.01 74.98 0.58
N ILE A 679 -1.94 74.29 0.97
CA ILE A 679 -0.92 74.84 1.89
C ILE A 679 -0.27 76.07 1.25
N PHE A 680 0.10 76.01 -0.02
CA PHE A 680 0.66 77.12 -0.76
C PHE A 680 -0.28 78.35 -0.81
N GLU A 681 -1.56 78.13 -1.12
CA GLU A 681 -2.55 79.20 -1.13
C GLU A 681 -2.69 79.88 0.24
N ASN A 682 -2.70 79.09 1.31
CA ASN A 682 -2.78 79.62 2.67
C ASN A 682 -1.51 80.37 3.08
N SER A 683 -0.32 79.84 2.79
CA SER A 683 0.95 80.54 3.08
C SER A 683 1.05 81.89 2.35
N LEU A 684 0.62 81.97 1.09
CA LEU A 684 0.57 83.24 0.35
C LEU A 684 -0.45 84.21 0.95
N ARG A 685 -1.64 83.72 1.32
CA ARG A 685 -2.69 84.52 1.94
C ARG A 685 -2.24 85.09 3.29
N ASP A 686 -1.63 84.26 4.13
CA ASP A 686 -1.12 84.64 5.44
C ASP A 686 -0.05 85.73 5.32
N TYR A 687 0.88 85.57 4.38
CA TYR A 687 1.90 86.58 4.09
C TYR A 687 1.29 87.93 3.68
N LEU A 688 0.33 87.93 2.74
CA LEU A 688 -0.32 89.16 2.29
C LEU A 688 -1.20 89.79 3.38
N ASN A 689 -1.81 89.00 4.26
CA ASN A 689 -2.58 89.49 5.41
C ASN A 689 -1.70 90.24 6.40
N ILE A 690 -0.54 89.69 6.77
CA ILE A 690 0.41 90.37 7.67
C ILE A 690 0.89 91.69 7.04
N ARG A 691 1.14 91.67 5.74
CA ARG A 691 1.55 92.89 5.03
C ARG A 691 0.44 93.95 4.97
N ARG A 692 -0.82 93.53 4.84
CA ARG A 692 -1.99 94.41 4.94
C ARG A 692 -2.14 95.02 6.32
N GLU A 693 -1.86 94.27 7.38
CA GLU A 693 -1.91 94.78 8.76
C GLU A 693 -0.87 95.87 9.01
N LYS A 694 0.31 95.76 8.39
CA LYS A 694 1.38 96.76 8.49
C LYS A 694 1.17 97.99 7.61
N ASP A 695 0.69 97.81 6.38
CA ASP A 695 0.37 98.91 5.46
C ASP A 695 -0.94 98.63 4.70
N PRO A 696 -2.08 99.12 5.22
CA PRO A 696 -3.39 98.92 4.61
C PRO A 696 -3.54 99.53 3.21
N SER A 697 -2.65 100.44 2.80
CA SER A 697 -2.70 101.09 1.48
C SER A 697 -2.12 100.21 0.36
N GLN A 698 -1.34 99.19 0.70
CA GLN A 698 -0.63 98.34 -0.27
C GLN A 698 -1.42 97.11 -0.73
N VAL A 699 -2.31 96.58 0.12
CA VAL A 699 -3.08 95.34 -0.15
C VAL A 699 -4.55 95.56 0.18
N SER A 700 -5.42 95.47 -0.82
CA SER A 700 -6.87 95.62 -0.61
C SER A 700 -7.52 94.30 -0.16
N SER A 701 -8.64 94.39 0.57
CA SER A 701 -9.42 93.21 0.96
C SER A 701 -9.93 92.39 -0.23
N LYS A 702 -10.22 93.04 -1.37
CA LYS A 702 -10.64 92.35 -2.61
C LYS A 702 -9.52 91.51 -3.24
N GLU A 703 -8.26 91.90 -3.07
CA GLU A 703 -7.11 91.19 -3.66
C GLU A 703 -6.81 89.84 -2.97
N LEU A 704 -7.40 89.58 -1.80
CA LEU A 704 -7.21 88.35 -1.02
C LEU A 704 -8.26 87.26 -1.29
N ASN A 705 -9.31 87.60 -2.06
CA ASN A 705 -10.47 86.73 -2.25
C ASN A 705 -10.21 85.51 -3.15
N ASN A 706 -9.29 85.64 -4.11
CA ASN A 706 -8.95 84.54 -5.01
C ASN A 706 -7.44 84.48 -5.26
N LEU A 707 -6.94 83.27 -5.55
CA LEU A 707 -5.52 83.01 -5.75
C LEU A 707 -4.92 83.80 -6.92
N VAL A 708 -5.72 84.12 -7.96
CA VAL A 708 -5.28 84.98 -9.07
C VAL A 708 -4.87 86.36 -8.57
N SER A 709 -5.76 86.98 -7.77
CA SER A 709 -5.57 88.34 -7.27
C SER A 709 -4.42 88.38 -6.25
N MET A 710 -4.25 87.34 -5.44
CA MET A 710 -3.12 87.22 -4.51
C MET A 710 -1.78 87.17 -5.26
N ILE A 711 -1.70 86.41 -6.37
CA ILE A 711 -0.49 86.34 -7.19
C ILE A 711 -0.22 87.67 -7.90
N THR A 712 -1.24 88.31 -8.46
CA THR A 712 -1.09 89.65 -9.07
C THR A 712 -0.61 90.68 -8.04
N CYS A 713 -1.13 90.62 -6.81
CA CYS A 713 -0.69 91.45 -5.69
C CYS A 713 0.79 91.17 -5.33
N ALA A 714 1.19 89.91 -5.21
CA ALA A 714 2.58 89.54 -4.91
C ALA A 714 3.58 90.02 -5.99
N VAL A 715 3.19 90.02 -7.26
CA VAL A 715 3.99 90.57 -8.37
C VAL A 715 4.03 92.10 -8.33
N LYS A 716 2.89 92.76 -8.07
CA LYS A 716 2.79 94.23 -7.91
C LYS A 716 3.70 94.73 -6.78
N LEU A 717 3.74 94.01 -5.66
CA LEU A 717 4.62 94.28 -4.52
C LEU A 717 6.09 93.93 -4.77
N ARG A 718 6.44 93.44 -5.97
CA ARG A 718 7.78 92.96 -6.37
C ARG A 718 8.36 91.90 -5.44
N VAL A 719 7.51 91.16 -4.73
CA VAL A 719 7.92 90.05 -3.86
C VAL A 719 8.47 88.90 -4.70
N VAL A 720 7.94 88.73 -5.91
CA VAL A 720 8.45 87.82 -6.94
C VAL A 720 8.60 88.59 -8.26
N THR A 721 9.70 88.37 -8.98
CA THR A 721 10.06 89.12 -10.19
C THR A 721 9.15 88.84 -11.40
N LYS A 722 8.70 87.59 -11.58
CA LYS A 722 7.75 87.17 -12.62
C LYS A 722 6.78 86.14 -12.05
N GLY A 723 5.47 86.34 -12.25
CA GLY A 723 4.41 85.49 -11.70
C GLY A 723 4.21 84.13 -12.39
N TYR A 724 5.07 83.75 -13.33
CA TYR A 724 4.91 82.56 -14.17
C TYR A 724 4.79 81.27 -13.34
N HIS A 725 5.74 81.00 -12.44
CA HIS A 725 5.70 79.81 -11.58
C HIS A 725 4.46 79.79 -10.67
N LEU A 726 4.08 80.93 -10.11
CA LEU A 726 2.90 81.03 -9.24
C LEU A 726 1.61 80.77 -10.04
N ASN A 727 1.53 81.23 -11.29
CA ASN A 727 0.40 80.95 -12.18
C ASN A 727 0.32 79.46 -12.56
N THR A 728 1.46 78.80 -12.80
CA THR A 728 1.51 77.35 -13.02
C THR A 728 1.02 76.57 -11.79
N LEU A 729 1.47 76.95 -10.59
CA LEU A 729 1.02 76.34 -9.34
C LEU A 729 -0.49 76.56 -9.09
N ARG A 730 -0.99 77.75 -9.43
CA ARG A 730 -2.43 78.08 -9.36
C ARG A 730 -3.27 77.21 -10.29
N GLU A 731 -2.84 77.04 -11.54
CA GLU A 731 -3.55 76.21 -12.52
C GLU A 731 -3.60 74.76 -12.06
N GLU A 732 -2.48 74.22 -11.58
CA GLU A 732 -2.39 72.87 -11.05
C GLU A 732 -3.22 72.70 -9.76
N ARG A 733 -3.33 73.72 -8.90
CA ARG A 733 -4.26 73.72 -7.74
C ARG A 733 -5.72 73.72 -8.19
N ASN A 734 -6.09 74.56 -9.16
CA ASN A 734 -7.48 74.69 -9.61
C ASN A 734 -7.96 73.44 -10.37
N ASN A 735 -7.10 72.87 -11.22
CA ASN A 735 -7.39 71.63 -11.95
C ASN A 735 -7.66 70.46 -10.98
N ARG A 736 -7.05 70.44 -9.80
CA ARG A 736 -7.25 69.40 -8.79
C ARG A 736 -8.41 69.68 -7.83
N ALA A 737 -8.73 70.95 -7.59
CA ALA A 737 -9.88 71.33 -6.76
C ALA A 737 -11.24 71.11 -7.45
N HIS A 738 -11.26 71.16 -8.80
CA HIS A 738 -12.49 71.06 -9.60
C HIS A 738 -12.46 69.94 -10.65
N GLY A 739 -11.44 69.07 -10.65
CA GLY A 739 -11.30 67.96 -11.59
C GLY A 739 -12.02 66.69 -11.14
N GLU A 740 -12.33 65.82 -12.11
CA GLU A 740 -12.84 64.47 -11.86
C GLU A 740 -11.73 63.54 -11.32
N VAL A 741 -12.12 62.41 -10.70
CA VAL A 741 -11.17 61.43 -10.15
C VAL A 741 -10.35 60.83 -11.28
N LEU A 742 -9.01 60.98 -11.20
CA LEU A 742 -8.08 60.52 -12.24
C LEU A 742 -7.97 58.99 -12.30
N ASP A 743 -7.94 58.45 -13.52
CA ASP A 743 -7.66 57.02 -13.76
C ASP A 743 -6.17 56.68 -13.54
N ILE A 744 -5.86 55.39 -13.34
CA ILE A 744 -4.51 54.86 -13.08
C ILE A 744 -3.50 55.32 -14.14
N HIS A 745 -3.88 55.35 -15.43
CA HIS A 745 -2.97 55.82 -16.47
C HIS A 745 -2.68 57.33 -16.35
N GLU A 746 -3.68 58.13 -15.99
CA GLU A 746 -3.54 59.58 -15.80
C GLU A 746 -2.75 59.91 -14.55
N LYS A 747 -2.96 59.16 -13.46
CA LYS A 747 -2.16 59.24 -12.23
C LYS A 747 -0.68 58.96 -12.49
N LYS A 748 -0.35 57.98 -13.34
CA LYS A 748 1.03 57.69 -13.74
C LYS A 748 1.68 58.84 -14.51
N LYS A 749 0.97 59.42 -15.49
CA LYS A 749 1.44 60.62 -16.21
C LYS A 749 1.61 61.83 -15.28
N LEU A 750 0.72 61.97 -14.29
CA LEU A 750 0.82 63.02 -13.27
C LEU A 750 2.02 62.80 -12.35
N PHE A 751 2.28 61.56 -11.94
CA PHE A 751 3.42 61.16 -11.14
C PHE A 751 4.76 61.47 -11.83
N ASP A 752 4.88 61.20 -13.13
CA ASP A 752 6.09 61.50 -13.90
C ASP A 752 6.48 62.99 -13.82
N ARG A 753 5.50 63.90 -13.78
CA ARG A 753 5.71 65.36 -13.62
C ARG A 753 5.62 65.87 -12.17
N ALA A 754 5.23 65.03 -11.23
CA ALA A 754 4.93 65.44 -9.86
C ALA A 754 6.17 65.88 -9.07
N HIS A 755 7.34 65.33 -9.38
CA HIS A 755 8.60 65.70 -8.73
C HIS A 755 8.87 67.21 -8.86
N TYR A 756 8.75 67.75 -10.08
CA TYR A 756 8.95 69.16 -10.37
C TYR A 756 7.86 70.04 -9.72
N LEU A 757 6.60 69.64 -9.82
CA LEU A 757 5.48 70.43 -9.26
C LEU A 757 5.52 70.49 -7.73
N ALA A 758 5.76 69.35 -7.08
CA ALA A 758 5.85 69.28 -5.62
C ALA A 758 7.07 70.05 -5.10
N GLU A 759 8.21 69.99 -5.79
CA GLU A 759 9.41 70.77 -5.44
C GLU A 759 9.13 72.28 -5.54
N LEU A 760 8.43 72.69 -6.59
CA LEU A 760 8.04 74.09 -6.79
C LEU A 760 7.04 74.57 -5.73
N PHE A 761 6.05 73.74 -5.36
CA PHE A 761 5.14 74.04 -4.23
C PHE A 761 5.90 74.22 -2.92
N VAL A 762 6.75 73.25 -2.55
CA VAL A 762 7.53 73.28 -1.30
C VAL A 762 8.43 74.51 -1.25
N LYS A 763 9.12 74.83 -2.35
CA LYS A 763 9.98 76.01 -2.47
C LYS A 763 9.23 77.31 -2.18
N TYR A 764 8.06 77.52 -2.81
CA TYR A 764 7.30 78.75 -2.62
C TYR A 764 6.58 78.82 -1.27
N ILE A 765 6.13 77.69 -0.72
CA ILE A 765 5.61 77.61 0.65
C ILE A 765 6.68 78.08 1.64
N CYS A 766 7.88 77.52 1.55
CA CYS A 766 8.99 77.90 2.42
C CYS A 766 9.40 79.38 2.21
N PHE A 767 9.41 79.85 0.95
CA PHE A 767 9.72 81.24 0.64
C PHE A 767 8.75 82.24 1.29
N PHE A 768 7.43 82.00 1.18
CA PHE A 768 6.45 82.90 1.79
C PHE A 768 6.46 82.83 3.31
N GLU A 769 6.71 81.66 3.90
CA GLU A 769 6.81 81.54 5.36
C GLU A 769 8.08 82.21 5.91
N LEU A 770 9.21 82.12 5.20
CA LEU A 770 10.42 82.86 5.55
C LEU A 770 10.22 84.37 5.43
N LYS A 771 9.52 84.82 4.38
CA LYS A 771 9.19 86.24 4.21
C LYS A 771 8.25 86.75 5.30
N LYS A 772 7.25 85.95 5.67
CA LYS A 772 6.34 86.20 6.78
C LYS A 772 7.10 86.35 8.11
N GLN A 773 8.05 85.48 8.39
CA GLN A 773 8.90 85.59 9.58
C GLN A 773 9.79 86.84 9.54
N SER A 774 10.37 87.18 8.39
CA SER A 774 11.17 88.40 8.25
C SER A 774 10.33 89.68 8.43
N GLU A 775 9.06 89.64 8.06
CA GLU A 775 8.13 90.75 8.30
C GLU A 775 7.67 90.80 9.76
N ASN A 776 7.53 89.69 10.48
CA ASN A 776 7.17 89.70 11.90
C ASN A 776 8.28 90.21 12.85
N VAL A 777 9.53 90.30 12.40
CA VAL A 777 10.70 90.67 13.24
C VAL A 777 11.01 92.19 13.20
N VAL A 778 10.18 93.01 12.55
CA VAL A 778 10.30 94.49 12.54
C VAL A 778 9.10 95.18 13.16
#